data_AF-A0A8S4SD49-F1
#
_entry.id   AF-A0A8S4SD49-F1
#
_cell.length_a   1.000
_cell.length_b   1.000
_cell.length_c   1.000
_cell.angle_alpha   90.00
_cell.angle_beta   90.00
_cell.angle_gamma   90.00
#
_symmetry.space_group_name_H-M   'P 1'
#
loop_
_entity.id
_entity.type
_entity.pdbx_description
1 polymer ?
#
loop_
_entity_poly.entity_id
_entity_poly.type
_entity_poly.pdbx_seq_one_letter_code
_entity_poly.pdbx_strand_id
1 'polypeptide(L)'
;MVITALPNSSEIVNRIVNFQRDVYNSLITQKFVENLLSGDACQEPADSVKVEDLEMKLPEWFDEKKYNQGSRFYRDFLFMMSAAMVAGVIVLFAVPSIIKVLISTRRSSSVYTAYKRYFSTHKHVNSWFEHELKPDSVSWRSLHAVRSRHIQAGRAARLKGAGIVSQRDVALTLFGFIGFMFLKPDKFSVRQIKKGDWDAYNHCWKVIGHMIGLEDRYNICQDTYEETRQVCQILQDRVFTPCLENVPEYFEHMSRVTLEGLTNVMAIIEPTSMMYTVRYLANVPGYIYTEEDRIDFQIKLRKHLVNGKYSDEGVPSTKLVQECAIEGVMKREPHLHYIHDYDCLDDIPGYKQLPLIGKYRLAYNSIAIAFYATNIGRIIINFHLRCTLFIATYIPYLALCSFGGYLTVQDAPYNTPIGAAFLQAGEEMGYDIIDVNGLQQTGYAWYQFTMRRGTRCSAAKAFLRPVRLRQNLHISLFSHVTKVLIDPEKKRAYGVEFIRDTEKQVIYAKREVILAAGAIASPHLLMLSGVGPASHLKEVGINVIYDSPGVGRNLQDHIAVGGIVFQVDYPISLVMNRLVNINSALRYAVTEDGPLTSSIGLEVVAFINTKYANATEDWPDIEFMMTSASVPSDGGTQVKKAHSLTDEFYEEMFGHISNKDVFGIFPMMLRPKSRGFIKLRSKNPLEYPIMIHNYLTHPDDVGVLREGVKAALAVAETKAMKRLGARFNNKPIPNCKHLPLYTDEYWDCYIRQYTMTIYHLSCTAKMGPSSDPMAVVDSELRVYGIEGLRVIDASIMPAVTNGNINAPVIMIAEKGSDLIKDTWIPKTNKRSRRSLKCSKLERLFSKTMNAKCSVDR
;
A
#
# COMPACT_ATOMS: atom_id res chain seq x y z
N MET A 1 -4.72 -68.55 -35.62
CA MET A 1 -6.10 -68.09 -35.84
C MET A 1 -6.16 -66.60 -35.57
N VAL A 2 -6.05 -65.81 -36.63
CA VAL A 2 -6.29 -64.36 -36.62
C VAL A 2 -7.79 -64.17 -36.77
N ILE A 3 -8.43 -63.48 -35.83
CA ILE A 3 -9.73 -62.83 -36.06
C ILE A 3 -9.59 -61.40 -35.53
N THR A 4 -9.23 -60.51 -36.44
CA THR A 4 -9.37 -59.05 -36.31
C THR A 4 -10.86 -58.70 -36.29
N ALA A 5 -11.35 -58.19 -35.15
CA ALA A 5 -12.62 -57.49 -35.10
C ALA A 5 -12.45 -56.13 -35.81
N LEU A 6 -12.98 -56.02 -37.03
CA LEU A 6 -13.11 -54.73 -37.71
C LEU A 6 -14.13 -53.86 -36.93
N PRO A 7 -13.87 -52.57 -36.71
CA PRO A 7 -14.86 -51.67 -36.12
C PRO A 7 -16.10 -51.62 -37.02
N ASN A 8 -17.30 -51.65 -36.42
CA ASN A 8 -18.55 -51.53 -37.15
C ASN A 8 -18.55 -50.24 -38.00
N SER A 9 -19.08 -50.30 -39.22
CA SER A 9 -19.12 -49.17 -40.16
C SER A 9 -19.79 -47.93 -39.58
N SER A 10 -20.74 -48.08 -38.64
CA SER A 10 -21.37 -46.97 -37.92
C SER A 10 -20.42 -46.24 -36.95
N GLU A 11 -19.44 -46.92 -36.35
CA GLU A 11 -18.48 -46.32 -35.42
C GLU A 11 -17.41 -45.52 -36.16
N ILE A 12 -17.00 -46.00 -37.34
CA ILE A 12 -16.09 -45.29 -38.25
C ILE A 12 -16.79 -44.06 -38.84
N VAL A 13 -18.05 -44.19 -39.29
CA VAL A 13 -18.85 -43.06 -39.78
C VAL A 13 -19.08 -42.04 -38.67
N ASN A 14 -19.41 -42.45 -37.45
CA ASN A 14 -19.55 -41.52 -36.32
C ASN A 14 -18.24 -40.82 -35.96
N ARG A 15 -17.09 -41.50 -36.03
CA ARG A 15 -15.77 -40.86 -35.83
C ARG A 15 -15.44 -39.86 -36.94
N ILE A 16 -15.75 -40.18 -38.20
CA ILE A 16 -15.53 -39.27 -39.35
C ILE A 16 -16.47 -38.06 -39.26
N VAL A 17 -17.74 -38.27 -38.93
CA VAL A 17 -18.74 -37.19 -38.76
C VAL A 17 -18.38 -36.30 -37.57
N ASN A 18 -17.95 -36.87 -36.44
CA ASN A 18 -17.46 -36.10 -35.30
C ASN A 18 -16.18 -35.34 -35.66
N PHE A 19 -15.24 -35.97 -36.36
CA PHE A 19 -14.01 -35.30 -36.82
C PHE A 19 -14.30 -34.14 -37.79
N GLN A 20 -15.19 -34.33 -38.76
CA GLN A 20 -15.61 -33.25 -39.68
C GLN A 20 -16.33 -32.12 -38.95
N ARG A 21 -17.17 -32.46 -37.96
CA ARG A 21 -17.85 -31.47 -37.10
C ARG A 21 -16.86 -30.70 -36.24
N ASP A 22 -15.86 -31.36 -35.66
CA ASP A 22 -14.82 -30.75 -34.84
C ASP A 22 -13.93 -29.82 -35.67
N VAL A 23 -13.57 -30.21 -36.91
CA VAL A 23 -12.83 -29.36 -37.85
C VAL A 23 -13.65 -28.15 -38.29
N TYR A 24 -14.92 -28.33 -38.63
CA TYR A 24 -15.83 -27.25 -39.02
C TYR A 24 -16.06 -26.25 -37.88
N ASN A 25 -16.32 -26.74 -36.67
CA ASN A 25 -16.46 -25.90 -35.47
C ASN A 25 -15.16 -25.15 -35.16
N SER A 26 -14.00 -25.80 -35.29
CA SER A 26 -12.69 -25.17 -35.10
C SER A 26 -12.45 -24.01 -36.07
N LEU A 27 -12.85 -24.14 -37.35
CA LEU A 27 -12.76 -23.06 -38.35
C LEU A 27 -13.66 -21.87 -38.00
N ILE A 28 -14.89 -22.11 -37.52
CA ILE A 28 -15.81 -21.06 -37.08
C ILE A 28 -15.24 -20.32 -35.87
N THR A 29 -14.74 -21.05 -34.87
CA THR A 29 -14.13 -20.48 -33.66
C THR A 29 -12.87 -19.67 -33.98
N GLN A 30 -12.04 -20.13 -34.92
CA GLN A 30 -10.89 -19.35 -35.41
C GLN A 30 -11.33 -18.04 -36.05
N LYS A 31 -12.32 -18.08 -36.94
CA LYS A 31 -12.85 -16.88 -37.60
C LYS A 31 -13.47 -15.89 -36.60
N PHE A 32 -14.17 -16.39 -35.58
CA PHE A 32 -14.69 -15.56 -34.49
C PHE A 32 -13.56 -14.82 -33.77
N VAL A 33 -12.49 -15.54 -33.38
CA VAL A 33 -11.37 -14.92 -32.67
C VAL A 33 -10.61 -13.94 -33.57
N GLU A 34 -10.47 -14.23 -34.87
CA GLU A 34 -9.90 -13.28 -35.82
C GLU A 34 -10.71 -11.98 -35.91
N ASN A 35 -12.04 -12.07 -35.99
CA ASN A 35 -12.91 -10.90 -35.96
C ASN A 35 -12.82 -10.14 -34.63
N LEU A 36 -12.69 -10.84 -33.50
CA LEU A 36 -12.55 -10.23 -32.18
C LEU A 36 -11.21 -9.50 -32.02
N LEU A 37 -10.13 -10.02 -32.60
CA LEU A 37 -8.78 -9.46 -32.51
C LEU A 37 -8.45 -8.45 -33.62
N SER A 38 -9.33 -8.27 -34.61
CA SER A 38 -9.14 -7.35 -35.75
C SER A 38 -10.18 -6.22 -35.79
N GLY A 39 -9.91 -5.19 -36.61
CA GLY A 39 -10.89 -4.19 -37.07
C GLY A 39 -11.78 -3.55 -36.01
N ASP A 40 -13.09 -3.66 -36.21
CA ASP A 40 -14.16 -2.94 -35.51
C ASP A 40 -14.15 -3.18 -33.99
N ALA A 41 -13.91 -4.42 -33.53
CA ALA A 41 -13.92 -4.75 -32.10
C ALA A 41 -12.86 -3.99 -31.28
N CYS A 42 -11.77 -3.57 -31.92
CA CYS A 42 -10.68 -2.80 -31.30
C CYS A 42 -10.99 -1.30 -31.20
N GLN A 43 -11.86 -0.80 -32.09
CA GLN A 43 -12.18 0.63 -32.23
C GLN A 43 -13.57 0.97 -31.66
N GLU A 44 -14.43 -0.03 -31.52
CA GLU A 44 -15.78 0.09 -30.97
C GLU A 44 -15.71 0.21 -29.45
N PRO A 45 -16.21 1.32 -28.86
CA PRO A 45 -16.27 1.47 -27.41
C PRO A 45 -17.10 0.36 -26.77
N ALA A 46 -16.67 -0.11 -25.60
CA ALA A 46 -17.39 -1.08 -24.80
C ALA A 46 -18.84 -0.65 -24.50
N ASP A 47 -19.06 0.64 -24.25
CA ASP A 47 -20.40 1.20 -24.10
C ASP A 47 -20.33 2.73 -24.26
N SER A 48 -21.16 3.27 -25.16
CA SER A 48 -21.26 4.71 -25.44
C SER A 48 -22.43 5.41 -24.75
N VAL A 49 -23.31 4.67 -24.07
CA VAL A 49 -24.51 5.20 -23.41
C VAL A 49 -24.10 6.12 -22.24
N LYS A 50 -24.87 7.17 -22.00
CA LYS A 50 -24.72 8.02 -20.81
C LYS A 50 -25.24 7.28 -19.59
N VAL A 51 -24.55 7.41 -18.46
CA VAL A 51 -24.91 6.65 -17.24
C VAL A 51 -26.32 7.02 -16.78
N GLU A 52 -26.74 8.25 -17.03
CA GLU A 52 -28.06 8.79 -16.74
C GLU A 52 -29.16 8.15 -17.60
N ASP A 53 -28.79 7.67 -18.80
CA ASP A 53 -29.69 7.09 -19.80
C ASP A 53 -29.54 5.56 -19.89
N LEU A 54 -28.79 4.94 -18.96
CA LEU A 54 -28.46 3.52 -19.00
C LEU A 54 -29.66 2.66 -18.58
N GLU A 55 -30.30 2.02 -19.55
CA GLU A 55 -31.31 0.97 -19.31
C GLU A 55 -30.69 -0.43 -19.37
N MET A 56 -30.93 -1.23 -18.33
CA MET A 56 -30.53 -2.64 -18.29
C MET A 56 -31.66 -3.54 -18.81
N LYS A 57 -31.35 -4.43 -19.76
CA LYS A 57 -32.31 -5.40 -20.32
C LYS A 57 -31.69 -6.79 -20.36
N LEU A 58 -32.44 -7.81 -19.95
CA LEU A 58 -32.02 -9.20 -20.12
C LEU A 58 -32.05 -9.57 -21.60
N PRO A 59 -31.11 -10.41 -22.07
CA PRO A 59 -31.13 -10.88 -23.45
C PRO A 59 -32.33 -11.79 -23.70
N GLU A 60 -32.84 -11.82 -24.94
CA GLU A 60 -33.99 -12.65 -25.32
C GLU A 60 -33.74 -14.16 -25.11
N TRP A 61 -32.49 -14.58 -25.23
CA TRP A 61 -32.03 -15.95 -25.01
C TRP A 61 -31.76 -16.28 -23.53
N PHE A 62 -32.16 -15.42 -22.57
CA PHE A 62 -31.97 -15.65 -21.14
C PHE A 62 -32.76 -16.87 -20.62
N ASP A 63 -32.03 -17.91 -20.24
CA ASP A 63 -32.57 -19.08 -19.53
C ASP A 63 -32.30 -18.99 -18.02
N GLU A 64 -33.35 -18.70 -17.24
CA GLU A 64 -33.28 -18.59 -15.78
C GLU A 64 -32.89 -19.91 -15.09
N LYS A 65 -33.29 -21.07 -15.63
CA LYS A 65 -32.96 -22.37 -15.04
C LYS A 65 -31.48 -22.67 -15.19
N LYS A 66 -30.93 -22.42 -16.38
CA LYS A 66 -29.48 -22.52 -16.63
C LYS A 66 -28.71 -21.52 -15.76
N TYR A 67 -29.15 -20.26 -15.70
CA TYR A 67 -28.47 -19.26 -14.86
C TYR A 67 -28.43 -19.67 -13.38
N ASN A 68 -29.55 -20.17 -12.85
CA ASN A 68 -29.61 -20.66 -11.47
C ASN A 68 -28.78 -21.92 -11.23
N GLN A 69 -28.65 -22.80 -12.22
CA GLN A 69 -27.75 -23.96 -12.13
C GLN A 69 -26.28 -23.53 -12.13
N GLY A 70 -25.87 -22.66 -13.04
CA GLY A 70 -24.50 -22.14 -13.10
C GLY A 70 -24.11 -21.37 -11.83
N SER A 71 -25.06 -20.61 -11.28
CA SER A 71 -24.88 -19.91 -10.00
C SER A 71 -24.69 -20.85 -8.81
N ARG A 72 -25.42 -21.98 -8.77
CA ARG A 72 -25.16 -23.04 -7.78
C ARG A 72 -23.78 -23.66 -7.95
N PHE A 73 -23.42 -24.00 -9.19
CA PHE A 73 -22.12 -24.58 -9.51
C PHE A 73 -20.96 -23.67 -9.08
N TYR A 74 -21.06 -22.36 -9.33
CA TYR A 74 -20.08 -21.38 -8.83
C TYR A 74 -19.97 -21.40 -7.31
N ARG A 75 -21.09 -21.39 -6.58
CA ARG A 75 -21.10 -21.38 -5.11
C ARG A 75 -20.54 -22.68 -4.50
N ASP A 76 -20.74 -23.81 -5.16
CA ASP A 76 -20.18 -25.09 -4.75
C ASP A 76 -18.64 -25.08 -4.80
N PHE A 77 -18.06 -24.35 -5.77
CA PHE A 77 -16.61 -24.23 -5.97
C PHE A 77 -16.06 -22.81 -5.71
N LEU A 78 -16.74 -22.03 -4.86
CA LEU A 78 -16.50 -20.59 -4.65
C LEU A 78 -15.01 -20.24 -4.54
N PHE A 79 -14.28 -20.90 -3.65
CA PHE A 79 -12.86 -20.57 -3.41
C PHE A 79 -11.97 -20.79 -4.64
N MET A 80 -12.13 -21.91 -5.35
CA MET A 80 -11.29 -22.21 -6.51
C MET A 80 -11.68 -21.41 -7.74
N MET A 81 -12.97 -21.10 -7.91
CA MET A 81 -13.42 -20.13 -8.90
C MET A 81 -12.81 -18.75 -8.64
N SER A 82 -12.81 -18.30 -7.38
CA SER A 82 -12.18 -17.05 -6.96
C SER A 82 -10.66 -17.04 -7.24
N ALA A 83 -10.00 -18.16 -6.99
CA ALA A 83 -8.56 -18.31 -7.19
C ALA A 83 -8.18 -18.18 -8.67
N ALA A 84 -8.94 -18.86 -9.53
CA ALA A 84 -8.76 -18.80 -10.98
C ALA A 84 -8.99 -17.38 -11.52
N MET A 85 -9.97 -16.64 -10.98
CA MET A 85 -10.20 -15.24 -11.34
C MET A 85 -9.04 -14.33 -10.94
N VAL A 86 -8.46 -14.53 -9.75
CA VAL A 86 -7.27 -13.76 -9.35
C VAL A 86 -6.12 -14.03 -10.32
N ALA A 87 -5.87 -15.30 -10.67
CA ALA A 87 -4.87 -15.65 -11.67
C ALA A 87 -5.15 -14.98 -13.01
N GLY A 88 -6.40 -15.04 -13.49
CA GLY A 88 -6.79 -14.43 -14.75
C GLY A 88 -6.70 -12.90 -14.75
N VAL A 89 -7.01 -12.22 -13.65
CA VAL A 89 -6.79 -10.76 -13.52
C VAL A 89 -5.32 -10.39 -13.68
N ILE A 90 -4.39 -11.18 -13.12
CA ILE A 90 -2.95 -10.96 -13.32
C ILE A 90 -2.58 -11.12 -14.79
N VAL A 91 -3.14 -12.12 -15.49
CA VAL A 91 -2.94 -12.28 -16.94
C VAL A 91 -3.40 -11.05 -17.72
N LEU A 92 -4.53 -10.44 -17.34
CA LEU A 92 -5.05 -9.23 -18.01
C LEU A 92 -4.06 -8.07 -17.95
N PHE A 93 -3.22 -7.98 -16.91
CA PHE A 93 -2.22 -6.93 -16.80
C PHE A 93 -1.13 -7.07 -17.87
N ALA A 94 -0.97 -8.25 -18.48
CA ALA A 94 -0.02 -8.46 -19.57
C ALA A 94 -0.52 -7.85 -20.90
N VAL A 95 -1.81 -7.50 -21.00
CA VAL A 95 -2.40 -6.89 -22.21
C VAL A 95 -2.18 -5.37 -22.20
N PRO A 96 -1.42 -4.79 -23.16
CA PRO A 96 -1.04 -3.37 -23.14
C PRO A 96 -2.21 -2.38 -23.05
N SER A 97 -3.30 -2.61 -23.81
CA SER A 97 -4.48 -1.73 -23.79
C SER A 97 -5.16 -1.72 -22.42
N ILE A 98 -5.25 -2.88 -21.77
CA ILE A 98 -5.90 -3.03 -20.47
C ILE A 98 -5.05 -2.37 -19.38
N ILE A 99 -3.76 -2.75 -19.25
CA ILE A 99 -2.90 -2.21 -18.19
C ILE A 99 -2.77 -0.68 -18.27
N LYS A 100 -2.70 -0.10 -19.47
CA LYS A 100 -2.67 1.35 -19.67
C LYS A 100 -3.91 2.04 -19.09
N VAL A 101 -5.10 1.49 -19.33
CA VAL A 101 -6.35 1.98 -18.72
C VAL A 101 -6.31 1.81 -17.21
N LEU A 102 -5.93 0.64 -16.71
CA LEU A 102 -5.89 0.35 -15.27
C LEU A 102 -4.97 1.34 -14.52
N ILE A 103 -3.78 1.64 -15.07
CA ILE A 103 -2.82 2.61 -14.52
C ILE A 103 -3.39 4.02 -14.56
N SER A 104 -4.04 4.43 -15.65
CA SER A 104 -4.61 5.78 -15.79
C SER A 104 -5.69 6.12 -14.74
N THR A 105 -6.34 5.09 -14.17
CA THR A 105 -7.30 5.26 -13.07
C THR A 105 -6.63 5.53 -11.72
N ARG A 106 -5.34 5.21 -11.56
CA ARG A 106 -4.58 5.28 -10.29
C ARG A 106 -5.22 4.53 -9.11
N ARG A 107 -6.22 3.66 -9.36
CA ARG A 107 -6.88 2.83 -8.34
C ARG A 107 -6.18 1.50 -8.08
N SER A 108 -4.93 1.34 -8.53
CA SER A 108 -4.11 0.14 -8.33
C SER A 108 -2.62 0.47 -8.24
N SER A 109 -2.28 1.72 -7.89
CA SER A 109 -0.89 2.20 -7.80
C SER A 109 -0.18 1.78 -6.52
N SER A 110 -0.95 1.53 -5.45
CA SER A 110 -0.47 1.04 -4.16
C SER A 110 -1.20 -0.23 -3.78
N VAL A 111 -0.66 -0.95 -2.80
CA VAL A 111 -1.30 -2.16 -2.27
C VAL A 111 -2.73 -1.82 -1.81
N TYR A 112 -2.94 -0.63 -1.23
CA TYR A 112 -4.23 -0.26 -0.61
C TYR A 112 -5.30 0.07 -1.64
N THR A 113 -4.94 0.85 -2.65
CA THR A 113 -5.86 1.16 -3.73
C THR A 113 -6.18 -0.10 -4.54
N ALA A 114 -5.19 -0.96 -4.79
CA ALA A 114 -5.38 -2.25 -5.45
C ALA A 114 -6.30 -3.18 -4.64
N TYR A 115 -6.08 -3.32 -3.32
CA TYR A 115 -6.95 -4.10 -2.44
C TYR A 115 -8.41 -3.64 -2.54
N LYS A 116 -8.69 -2.33 -2.36
CA LYS A 116 -10.07 -1.82 -2.48
C LYS A 116 -10.71 -2.16 -3.81
N ARG A 117 -9.97 -1.95 -4.90
CA ARG A 117 -10.46 -2.18 -6.26
C ARG A 117 -10.80 -3.64 -6.49
N TYR A 118 -9.86 -4.54 -6.25
CA TYR A 118 -10.02 -5.95 -6.59
C TYR A 118 -10.87 -6.70 -5.57
N PHE A 119 -10.86 -6.29 -4.30
CA PHE A 119 -11.83 -6.77 -3.30
C PHE A 119 -13.26 -6.32 -3.64
N SER A 120 -13.45 -5.06 -4.05
CA SER A 120 -14.76 -4.59 -4.53
C SER A 120 -15.20 -5.36 -5.77
N THR A 121 -14.29 -5.62 -6.71
CA THR A 121 -14.57 -6.42 -7.92
C THR A 121 -15.01 -7.83 -7.53
N HIS A 122 -14.29 -8.46 -6.60
CA HIS A 122 -14.62 -9.80 -6.09
C HIS A 122 -16.02 -9.84 -5.44
N LYS A 123 -16.38 -8.80 -4.67
CA LYS A 123 -17.73 -8.67 -4.10
C LYS A 123 -18.81 -8.55 -5.17
N HIS A 124 -18.56 -7.77 -6.22
CA HIS A 124 -19.51 -7.67 -7.34
C HIS A 124 -19.73 -9.03 -7.99
N VAL A 125 -18.66 -9.72 -8.34
CA VAL A 125 -18.75 -11.06 -8.95
C VAL A 125 -19.52 -12.04 -8.05
N ASN A 126 -19.17 -12.12 -6.77
CA ASN A 126 -19.89 -13.02 -5.84
C ASN A 126 -21.38 -12.70 -5.76
N SER A 127 -21.74 -11.41 -5.70
CA SER A 127 -23.15 -11.02 -5.65
C SER A 127 -23.95 -11.41 -6.90
N TRP A 128 -23.32 -11.55 -8.07
CA TRP A 128 -23.99 -12.03 -9.29
C TRP A 128 -24.40 -13.49 -9.24
N PHE A 129 -23.66 -14.29 -8.45
CA PHE A 129 -23.91 -15.71 -8.28
C PHE A 129 -24.57 -16.06 -6.95
N GLU A 130 -24.66 -15.14 -5.98
CA GLU A 130 -25.31 -15.38 -4.68
C GLU A 130 -26.79 -15.03 -4.67
N HIS A 131 -27.21 -14.06 -5.49
CA HIS A 131 -28.59 -13.60 -5.55
C HIS A 131 -29.22 -13.90 -6.91
N GLU A 132 -30.55 -13.81 -6.97
CA GLU A 132 -31.30 -13.94 -8.22
C GLU A 132 -31.03 -12.76 -9.16
N LEU A 133 -31.04 -13.02 -10.47
CA LEU A 133 -30.91 -11.99 -11.49
C LEU A 133 -32.30 -11.51 -11.95
N LYS A 134 -32.87 -10.56 -11.20
CA LYS A 134 -34.15 -9.88 -11.51
C LYS A 134 -34.00 -8.38 -11.40
N PRO A 135 -34.83 -7.56 -12.06
CA PRO A 135 -34.86 -6.11 -11.85
C PRO A 135 -34.82 -5.75 -10.35
N ASP A 136 -33.99 -4.77 -9.99
CA ASP A 136 -33.75 -4.26 -8.63
C ASP A 136 -33.12 -5.21 -7.60
N SER A 137 -32.88 -6.48 -7.96
CA SER A 137 -32.12 -7.43 -7.14
C SER A 137 -30.70 -6.91 -6.84
N VAL A 138 -30.04 -7.54 -5.86
CA VAL A 138 -28.64 -7.22 -5.53
C VAL A 138 -27.72 -7.46 -6.73
N SER A 139 -27.90 -8.57 -7.45
CA SER A 139 -27.14 -8.88 -8.67
C SER A 139 -27.38 -7.84 -9.77
N TRP A 140 -28.62 -7.39 -9.95
CA TRP A 140 -28.98 -6.37 -10.94
C TRP A 140 -28.32 -5.02 -10.66
N ARG A 141 -28.47 -4.51 -9.43
CA ARG A 141 -27.82 -3.26 -9.00
C ARG A 141 -26.30 -3.35 -9.09
N SER A 142 -25.74 -4.52 -8.79
CA SER A 142 -24.31 -4.80 -8.91
C SER A 142 -23.84 -4.75 -10.38
N LEU A 143 -24.54 -5.41 -11.31
CA LEU A 143 -24.23 -5.38 -12.74
C LEU A 143 -24.36 -3.97 -13.32
N HIS A 144 -25.44 -3.26 -12.97
CA HIS A 144 -25.61 -1.86 -13.36
C HIS A 144 -24.43 -1.01 -12.88
N ALA A 145 -24.05 -1.12 -11.60
CA ALA A 145 -22.92 -0.37 -11.04
C ALA A 145 -21.59 -0.68 -11.75
N VAL A 146 -21.34 -1.93 -12.13
CA VAL A 146 -20.13 -2.31 -12.87
C VAL A 146 -20.15 -1.75 -14.28
N ARG A 147 -21.27 -1.87 -15.00
CA ARG A 147 -21.44 -1.28 -16.35
C ARG A 147 -21.25 0.24 -16.34
N SER A 148 -21.87 0.94 -15.38
CA SER A 148 -21.66 2.39 -15.19
C SER A 148 -20.20 2.75 -14.97
N ARG A 149 -19.46 1.94 -14.19
CA ARG A 149 -18.02 2.16 -13.98
C ARG A 149 -17.19 1.91 -15.23
N HIS A 150 -17.54 0.92 -16.06
CA HIS A 150 -16.88 0.72 -17.35
C HIS A 150 -17.07 1.92 -18.28
N ILE A 151 -18.30 2.46 -18.38
CA ILE A 151 -18.60 3.69 -19.13
C ILE A 151 -17.76 4.86 -18.61
N GLN A 152 -17.76 5.09 -17.30
CA GLN A 152 -17.02 6.18 -16.68
C GLN A 152 -15.49 6.04 -16.86
N ALA A 153 -14.96 4.82 -16.71
CA ALA A 153 -13.55 4.53 -16.91
C ALA A 153 -13.13 4.74 -18.38
N GLY A 154 -13.96 4.32 -19.34
CA GLY A 154 -13.74 4.56 -20.77
C GLY A 154 -13.71 6.05 -21.11
N ARG A 155 -14.66 6.83 -20.56
CA ARG A 155 -14.68 8.30 -20.71
C ARG A 155 -13.44 8.95 -20.10
N ALA A 156 -13.08 8.58 -18.88
CA ALA A 156 -11.91 9.11 -18.19
C ALA A 156 -10.60 8.77 -18.91
N ALA A 157 -10.45 7.54 -19.40
CA ALA A 157 -9.30 7.11 -20.18
C ALA A 157 -9.16 7.91 -21.48
N ARG A 158 -10.28 8.15 -22.19
CA ARG A 158 -10.30 8.98 -23.41
C ARG A 158 -9.89 10.43 -23.12
N LEU A 159 -10.40 11.04 -22.05
CA LEU A 159 -10.04 12.40 -21.64
C LEU A 159 -8.55 12.53 -21.27
N LYS A 160 -7.97 11.48 -20.71
CA LYS A 160 -6.53 11.43 -20.33
C LYS A 160 -5.61 10.99 -21.48
N GLY A 161 -6.12 10.80 -22.69
CA GLY A 161 -5.33 10.31 -23.83
C GLY A 161 -4.83 8.86 -23.68
N ALA A 162 -5.40 8.08 -22.76
CA ALA A 162 -4.98 6.70 -22.49
C ALA A 162 -5.52 5.69 -23.51
N GLY A 163 -6.49 6.08 -24.34
CA GLY A 163 -7.18 5.22 -25.32
C GLY A 163 -8.65 5.04 -24.99
N ILE A 164 -9.32 4.13 -25.71
CA ILE A 164 -10.69 3.70 -25.41
C ILE A 164 -10.66 2.36 -24.68
N VAL A 165 -11.72 2.06 -23.92
CA VAL A 165 -12.01 0.69 -23.49
C VAL A 165 -12.89 0.09 -24.58
N SER A 166 -12.35 -0.85 -25.35
CA SER A 166 -13.02 -1.42 -26.53
C SER A 166 -13.85 -2.67 -26.21
N GLN A 167 -14.73 -3.08 -27.13
CA GLN A 167 -15.44 -4.37 -27.06
C GLN A 167 -14.44 -5.53 -26.91
N ARG A 168 -13.32 -5.50 -27.65
CA ARG A 168 -12.21 -6.47 -27.49
C ARG A 168 -11.66 -6.46 -26.06
N ASP A 169 -11.40 -5.30 -25.47
CA ASP A 169 -10.83 -5.23 -24.12
C ASP A 169 -11.78 -5.82 -23.06
N VAL A 170 -13.09 -5.64 -23.21
CA VAL A 170 -14.10 -6.26 -22.34
C VAL A 170 -14.19 -7.78 -22.57
N ALA A 171 -14.12 -8.23 -23.82
CA ALA A 171 -14.06 -9.66 -24.15
C ALA A 171 -12.81 -10.36 -23.58
N LEU A 172 -11.65 -9.73 -23.71
CA LEU A 172 -10.40 -10.20 -23.10
C LEU A 172 -10.50 -10.16 -21.57
N THR A 173 -11.12 -9.12 -21.01
CA THR A 173 -11.38 -9.05 -19.56
C THR A 173 -12.24 -10.22 -19.09
N LEU A 174 -13.25 -10.63 -19.88
CA LEU A 174 -14.09 -11.79 -19.59
C LEU A 174 -13.25 -13.09 -19.53
N PHE A 175 -12.23 -13.25 -20.39
CA PHE A 175 -11.28 -14.36 -20.27
C PHE A 175 -10.57 -14.38 -18.91
N GLY A 176 -10.23 -13.22 -18.36
CA GLY A 176 -9.63 -13.12 -17.03
C GLY A 176 -10.50 -13.68 -15.89
N PHE A 177 -11.80 -13.84 -16.11
CA PHE A 177 -12.70 -14.44 -15.11
C PHE A 177 -12.97 -15.94 -15.35
N ILE A 178 -12.97 -16.41 -16.60
CA ILE A 178 -13.42 -17.77 -16.95
C ILE A 178 -12.33 -18.65 -17.59
N GLY A 179 -11.33 -18.05 -18.23
CA GLY A 179 -10.42 -18.72 -19.17
C GLY A 179 -9.70 -19.89 -18.53
N PHE A 180 -8.97 -19.66 -17.44
CA PHE A 180 -8.24 -20.74 -16.76
C PHE A 180 -9.14 -21.82 -16.18
N MET A 181 -10.35 -21.47 -15.74
CA MET A 181 -11.29 -22.45 -15.22
C MET A 181 -11.83 -23.36 -16.33
N PHE A 182 -12.06 -22.83 -17.53
CA PHE A 182 -12.56 -23.61 -18.67
C PHE A 182 -11.44 -24.44 -19.32
N LEU A 183 -10.21 -23.93 -19.32
CA LEU A 183 -9.08 -24.62 -19.92
C LEU A 183 -8.50 -25.71 -19.01
N LYS A 184 -8.38 -25.43 -17.71
CA LYS A 184 -7.65 -26.27 -16.74
C LYS A 184 -8.45 -26.50 -15.44
N PRO A 185 -9.71 -26.96 -15.48
CA PRO A 185 -10.52 -27.17 -14.28
C PRO A 185 -9.92 -28.20 -13.31
N ASP A 186 -9.17 -29.16 -13.83
CA ASP A 186 -8.44 -30.19 -13.10
C ASP A 186 -7.37 -29.59 -12.17
N LYS A 187 -6.65 -28.56 -12.62
CA LYS A 187 -5.63 -27.87 -11.82
C LYS A 187 -6.22 -27.09 -10.64
N PHE A 188 -7.54 -26.90 -10.62
CA PHE A 188 -8.29 -26.28 -9.53
C PHE A 188 -9.17 -27.28 -8.75
N SER A 189 -9.05 -28.59 -9.01
CA SER A 189 -9.93 -29.63 -8.42
C SER A 189 -11.43 -29.36 -8.61
N VAL A 190 -11.80 -28.68 -9.70
CA VAL A 190 -13.20 -28.41 -10.05
C VAL A 190 -13.70 -29.49 -11.02
N ARG A 191 -14.80 -30.13 -10.67
CA ARG A 191 -15.43 -31.17 -11.49
C ARG A 191 -16.92 -30.93 -11.61
N GLN A 192 -17.49 -31.32 -12.73
CA GLN A 192 -18.93 -31.31 -12.94
C GLN A 192 -19.64 -32.17 -11.87
N ILE A 193 -20.67 -31.63 -11.22
CA ILE A 193 -21.45 -32.34 -10.21
C ILE A 193 -22.75 -32.88 -10.82
N LYS A 194 -23.44 -32.05 -11.59
CA LYS A 194 -24.66 -32.38 -12.32
C LYS A 194 -24.42 -32.22 -13.82
N LYS A 195 -25.15 -33.00 -14.61
CA LYS A 195 -25.10 -32.89 -16.07
C LYS A 195 -25.45 -31.46 -16.50
N GLY A 196 -24.60 -30.87 -17.33
CA GLY A 196 -24.78 -29.52 -17.86
C GLY A 196 -24.33 -28.37 -16.95
N ASP A 197 -23.61 -28.63 -15.84
CA ASP A 197 -23.12 -27.53 -14.98
C ASP A 197 -22.18 -26.58 -15.72
N TRP A 198 -21.32 -27.11 -16.59
CA TRP A 198 -20.40 -26.29 -17.38
C TRP A 198 -21.13 -25.41 -18.41
N ASP A 199 -22.13 -25.96 -19.12
CA ASP A 199 -22.97 -25.19 -20.03
C ASP A 199 -23.80 -24.13 -19.27
N ALA A 200 -24.26 -24.46 -18.07
CA ALA A 200 -24.98 -23.54 -17.21
C ALA A 200 -24.07 -22.41 -16.68
N TYR A 201 -22.82 -22.71 -16.32
CA TYR A 201 -21.83 -21.72 -15.90
C TYR A 201 -21.38 -20.83 -17.06
N ASN A 202 -21.19 -21.41 -18.24
CA ASN A 202 -20.99 -20.69 -19.49
C ASN A 202 -22.15 -19.73 -19.78
N HIS A 203 -23.40 -20.21 -19.65
CA HIS A 203 -24.59 -19.39 -19.81
C HIS A 203 -24.62 -18.20 -18.83
N CYS A 204 -24.25 -18.40 -17.56
CA CYS A 204 -24.14 -17.28 -16.61
C CYS A 204 -23.18 -16.19 -17.11
N TRP A 205 -21.98 -16.56 -17.54
CA TRP A 205 -20.99 -15.60 -18.01
C TRP A 205 -21.34 -14.95 -19.35
N LYS A 206 -22.05 -15.68 -20.22
CA LYS A 206 -22.64 -15.11 -21.45
C LYS A 206 -23.62 -13.98 -21.10
N VAL A 207 -24.54 -14.24 -20.16
CA VAL A 207 -25.52 -13.24 -19.67
C VAL A 207 -24.82 -12.07 -18.98
N ILE A 208 -23.83 -12.34 -18.12
CA ILE A 208 -23.07 -11.30 -17.42
C ILE A 208 -22.33 -10.40 -18.42
N GLY A 209 -21.66 -10.98 -19.42
CA GLY A 209 -20.99 -10.25 -20.50
C GLY A 209 -21.95 -9.29 -21.20
N HIS A 210 -23.09 -9.79 -21.65
CA HIS A 210 -24.15 -8.97 -22.25
C HIS A 210 -24.58 -7.82 -21.31
N MET A 211 -24.80 -8.15 -20.04
CA MET A 211 -25.29 -7.21 -19.04
C MET A 211 -24.29 -6.11 -18.68
N ILE A 212 -22.99 -6.30 -18.91
CA ILE A 212 -21.95 -5.29 -18.67
C ILE A 212 -21.56 -4.51 -19.94
N GLY A 213 -22.30 -4.69 -21.04
CA GLY A 213 -22.13 -3.94 -22.28
C GLY A 213 -21.34 -4.66 -23.38
N LEU A 214 -20.99 -5.94 -23.20
CA LEU A 214 -20.36 -6.73 -24.27
C LEU A 214 -21.41 -7.16 -25.28
N GLU A 215 -21.25 -6.80 -26.54
CA GLU A 215 -22.18 -7.24 -27.58
C GLU A 215 -22.07 -8.74 -27.82
N ASP A 216 -23.20 -9.39 -28.11
CA ASP A 216 -23.26 -10.85 -28.29
C ASP A 216 -22.31 -11.35 -29.40
N ARG A 217 -22.08 -10.54 -30.44
CA ARG A 217 -21.14 -10.86 -31.52
C ARG A 217 -19.65 -10.88 -31.12
N TYR A 218 -19.30 -10.29 -29.97
CA TYR A 218 -17.94 -10.27 -29.40
C TYR A 218 -17.85 -11.05 -28.09
N ASN A 219 -18.95 -11.62 -27.62
CA ASN A 219 -18.99 -12.35 -26.36
C ASN A 219 -18.27 -13.68 -26.48
N ILE A 220 -17.17 -13.86 -25.74
CA ILE A 220 -16.36 -15.09 -25.83
C ILE A 220 -17.11 -16.33 -25.31
N CYS A 221 -18.17 -16.15 -24.51
CA CYS A 221 -19.05 -17.25 -24.10
C CYS A 221 -20.03 -17.59 -25.24
N GLN A 222 -19.75 -18.69 -25.94
CA GLN A 222 -20.57 -19.22 -27.02
C GLN A 222 -21.76 -20.03 -26.48
N ASP A 223 -22.51 -20.72 -27.35
CA ASP A 223 -23.73 -21.45 -26.96
C ASP A 223 -23.42 -22.67 -26.09
N THR A 224 -22.26 -23.29 -26.29
CA THR A 224 -21.82 -24.46 -25.52
C THR A 224 -20.51 -24.20 -24.78
N TYR A 225 -20.31 -24.91 -23.67
CA TYR A 225 -19.04 -24.87 -22.92
C TYR A 225 -17.83 -25.23 -23.80
N GLU A 226 -17.96 -26.22 -24.70
CA GLU A 226 -16.83 -26.68 -25.50
C GLU A 226 -16.40 -25.65 -26.56
N GLU A 227 -17.36 -24.97 -27.20
CA GLU A 227 -17.07 -23.85 -28.11
C GLU A 227 -16.38 -22.70 -27.38
N THR A 228 -16.88 -22.31 -26.21
CA THR A 228 -16.23 -21.28 -25.36
C THR A 228 -14.81 -21.69 -24.95
N ARG A 229 -14.61 -22.97 -24.62
CA ARG A 229 -13.30 -23.52 -24.27
C ARG A 229 -12.34 -23.44 -25.44
N GLN A 230 -12.78 -23.74 -26.66
CA GLN A 230 -11.97 -23.57 -27.87
C GLN A 230 -11.62 -22.09 -28.13
N VAL A 231 -12.57 -21.17 -27.97
CA VAL A 231 -12.32 -19.71 -28.05
C VAL A 231 -11.24 -19.31 -27.03
N CYS A 232 -11.37 -19.74 -25.77
CA CYS A 232 -10.41 -19.46 -24.71
C CYS A 232 -9.02 -20.02 -25.04
N GLN A 233 -8.93 -21.22 -25.63
CA GLN A 233 -7.65 -21.83 -25.99
C GLN A 233 -6.93 -21.01 -27.05
N ILE A 234 -7.64 -20.57 -28.10
CA ILE A 234 -7.07 -19.71 -29.15
C ILE A 234 -6.61 -18.37 -28.57
N LEU A 235 -7.42 -17.75 -27.68
CA LEU A 235 -7.04 -16.49 -27.02
C LEU A 235 -5.81 -16.67 -26.12
N GLN A 236 -5.70 -17.79 -25.40
CA GLN A 236 -4.51 -18.08 -24.61
C GLN A 236 -3.27 -18.13 -25.51
N ASP A 237 -3.32 -18.92 -26.58
CA ASP A 237 -2.17 -19.17 -27.45
C ASP A 237 -1.75 -17.94 -28.27
N ARG A 238 -2.71 -17.13 -28.73
CA ARG A 238 -2.45 -15.95 -29.60
C ARG A 238 -2.26 -14.64 -28.84
N VAL A 239 -2.78 -14.54 -27.61
CA VAL A 239 -2.76 -13.29 -26.83
C VAL A 239 -1.98 -13.47 -25.54
N PHE A 240 -2.49 -14.30 -24.63
CA PHE A 240 -2.03 -14.25 -23.24
C PHE A 240 -0.67 -14.91 -23.02
N THR A 241 -0.41 -16.07 -23.62
CA THR A 241 0.91 -16.72 -23.58
C THR A 241 2.01 -15.79 -24.11
N PRO A 242 1.91 -15.22 -25.33
CA PRO A 242 2.96 -14.33 -25.83
C PRO A 242 3.06 -12.99 -25.07
N CYS A 243 1.96 -12.45 -24.55
CA CYS A 243 2.00 -11.25 -23.69
C CYS A 243 2.73 -11.51 -22.35
N LEU A 244 2.59 -12.70 -21.77
CA LEU A 244 3.24 -13.06 -20.50
C LEU A 244 4.73 -13.43 -20.66
N GLU A 245 5.12 -13.87 -21.85
CA GLU A 245 6.53 -13.99 -22.25
C GLU A 245 7.17 -12.58 -22.35
N ASN A 246 6.41 -11.60 -22.84
CA ASN A 246 6.87 -10.25 -23.13
C ASN A 246 6.05 -9.17 -22.41
N VAL A 247 6.13 -9.16 -21.09
CA VAL A 247 5.26 -8.33 -20.25
C VAL A 247 5.51 -6.82 -20.43
N PRO A 248 4.44 -5.97 -20.43
CA PRO A 248 4.55 -4.52 -20.51
C PRO A 248 5.28 -3.88 -19.31
N GLU A 249 5.76 -2.64 -19.50
CA GLU A 249 6.20 -1.79 -18.40
C GLU A 249 5.05 -1.66 -17.37
N TYR A 250 5.37 -1.73 -16.07
CA TYR A 250 4.41 -1.76 -14.94
C TYR A 250 3.67 -3.07 -14.66
N PHE A 251 3.76 -4.11 -15.49
CA PHE A 251 3.13 -5.40 -15.23
C PHE A 251 3.50 -5.97 -13.85
N GLU A 252 4.81 -6.05 -13.57
CA GLU A 252 5.33 -6.62 -12.31
C GLU A 252 4.86 -5.80 -11.10
N HIS A 253 4.90 -4.46 -11.20
CA HIS A 253 4.44 -3.59 -10.11
C HIS A 253 2.96 -3.78 -9.82
N MET A 254 2.09 -3.67 -10.85
CA MET A 254 0.65 -3.83 -10.67
C MET A 254 0.28 -5.22 -10.15
N SER A 255 0.93 -6.25 -10.68
CA SER A 255 0.68 -7.64 -10.26
C SER A 255 1.05 -7.81 -8.79
N ARG A 256 2.23 -7.34 -8.38
CA ARG A 256 2.70 -7.45 -7.00
C ARG A 256 1.78 -6.71 -6.02
N VAL A 257 1.47 -5.43 -6.26
CA VAL A 257 0.60 -4.67 -5.33
C VAL A 257 -0.81 -5.23 -5.25
N THR A 258 -1.31 -5.81 -6.35
CA THR A 258 -2.62 -6.49 -6.38
C THR A 258 -2.59 -7.78 -5.56
N LEU A 259 -1.58 -8.62 -5.76
CA LEU A 259 -1.43 -9.89 -5.04
C LEU A 259 -1.16 -9.68 -3.54
N GLU A 260 -0.33 -8.69 -3.19
CA GLU A 260 -0.08 -8.31 -1.80
C GLU A 260 -1.39 -7.86 -1.12
N GLY A 261 -2.21 -7.05 -1.80
CA GLY A 261 -3.49 -6.61 -1.27
C GLY A 261 -4.46 -7.77 -1.03
N LEU A 262 -4.44 -8.80 -1.88
CA LEU A 262 -5.35 -9.95 -1.78
C LEU A 262 -4.83 -11.10 -0.91
N THR A 263 -3.58 -11.05 -0.44
CA THR A 263 -2.95 -12.11 0.36
C THR A 263 -3.73 -12.43 1.63
N ASN A 264 -4.33 -11.42 2.27
CA ASN A 264 -5.14 -11.60 3.49
C ASN A 264 -6.58 -12.05 3.21
N VAL A 265 -7.02 -12.03 1.94
CA VAL A 265 -8.35 -12.50 1.52
C VAL A 265 -8.33 -13.98 1.17
N MET A 266 -7.26 -14.46 0.52
CA MET A 266 -7.12 -15.85 0.10
C MET A 266 -5.74 -16.41 0.46
N ALA A 267 -5.71 -17.43 1.31
CA ALA A 267 -4.49 -17.98 1.89
C ALA A 267 -3.52 -18.66 0.90
N ILE A 268 -3.97 -18.95 -0.33
CA ILE A 268 -3.15 -19.50 -1.42
C ILE A 268 -2.40 -18.41 -2.20
N ILE A 269 -2.74 -17.14 -2.00
CA ILE A 269 -2.09 -16.02 -2.67
C ILE A 269 -0.82 -15.67 -1.90
N GLU A 270 0.32 -15.84 -2.56
CA GLU A 270 1.56 -15.17 -2.20
C GLU A 270 2.18 -14.65 -3.52
N PRO A 271 2.67 -13.40 -3.57
CA PRO A 271 3.01 -12.75 -4.84
C PRO A 271 3.96 -13.56 -5.72
N THR A 272 5.06 -14.09 -5.17
CA THR A 272 6.09 -14.76 -5.99
C THR A 272 5.61 -16.10 -6.55
N SER A 273 4.98 -16.93 -5.72
CA SER A 273 4.39 -18.21 -6.14
C SER A 273 3.21 -18.04 -7.09
N MET A 274 2.37 -17.01 -6.88
CA MET A 274 1.23 -16.75 -7.76
C MET A 274 1.69 -16.24 -9.14
N MET A 275 2.71 -15.37 -9.19
CA MET A 275 3.32 -14.95 -10.46
C MET A 275 3.89 -16.12 -11.27
N TYR A 276 4.50 -17.10 -10.60
CA TYR A 276 4.94 -18.34 -11.23
C TYR A 276 3.76 -19.18 -11.72
N THR A 277 2.74 -19.35 -10.88
CA THR A 277 1.53 -20.14 -11.18
C THR A 277 0.78 -19.57 -12.39
N VAL A 278 0.68 -18.25 -12.52
CA VAL A 278 0.02 -17.60 -13.66
C VAL A 278 0.71 -17.94 -14.99
N ARG A 279 2.04 -17.90 -15.03
CA ARG A 279 2.80 -18.25 -16.24
C ARG A 279 2.68 -19.74 -16.60
N TYR A 280 2.68 -20.61 -15.58
CA TYR A 280 2.38 -22.03 -15.76
C TYR A 280 0.96 -22.26 -16.31
N LEU A 281 -0.06 -21.62 -15.73
CA LEU A 281 -1.44 -21.75 -16.18
C LEU A 281 -1.62 -21.26 -17.63
N ALA A 282 -0.91 -20.20 -18.03
CA ALA A 282 -0.91 -19.67 -19.38
C ALA A 282 -0.01 -20.42 -20.38
N ASN A 283 0.59 -21.56 -20.03
CA ASN A 283 1.49 -22.33 -20.90
C ASN A 283 2.71 -21.53 -21.39
N VAL A 284 3.20 -20.55 -20.61
CA VAL A 284 4.46 -19.86 -20.94
C VAL A 284 5.60 -20.89 -20.89
N PRO A 285 6.38 -21.07 -21.97
CA PRO A 285 7.43 -22.07 -22.01
C PRO A 285 8.39 -21.98 -20.82
N GLY A 286 8.75 -23.13 -20.27
CA GLY A 286 9.70 -23.22 -19.17
C GLY A 286 9.13 -22.99 -17.76
N TYR A 287 7.85 -22.63 -17.62
CA TYR A 287 7.17 -22.64 -16.32
C TYR A 287 6.43 -23.97 -16.13
N ILE A 288 6.88 -24.76 -15.15
CA ILE A 288 6.42 -26.14 -14.94
C ILE A 288 6.07 -26.35 -13.47
N TYR A 289 4.99 -27.10 -13.21
CA TYR A 289 4.43 -27.30 -11.87
C TYR A 289 4.50 -28.76 -11.40
N THR A 290 4.49 -29.72 -12.34
CA THR A 290 4.50 -31.17 -12.04
C THR A 290 5.59 -31.89 -12.85
N GLU A 291 5.97 -33.09 -12.40
CA GLU A 291 6.93 -33.94 -13.11
C GLU A 291 6.41 -34.39 -14.50
N GLU A 292 5.10 -34.59 -14.64
CA GLU A 292 4.49 -34.92 -15.93
C GLU A 292 4.65 -33.76 -16.92
N ASP A 293 4.32 -32.53 -16.49
CA ASP A 293 4.50 -31.32 -17.30
C ASP A 293 5.99 -31.11 -17.69
N ARG A 294 6.93 -31.49 -16.82
CA ARG A 294 8.38 -31.42 -17.07
C ARG A 294 8.79 -32.36 -18.20
N ILE A 295 8.33 -33.62 -18.14
CA ILE A 295 8.63 -34.64 -19.14
C ILE A 295 8.07 -34.23 -20.50
N ASP A 296 6.82 -33.76 -20.55
CA ASP A 296 6.17 -33.30 -21.77
C ASP A 296 6.90 -32.11 -22.41
N PHE A 297 7.36 -31.17 -21.58
CA PHE A 297 8.14 -30.04 -22.06
C PHE A 297 9.50 -30.47 -22.65
N GLN A 298 10.23 -31.38 -21.98
CA GLN A 298 11.47 -31.93 -22.53
C GLN A 298 11.26 -32.65 -23.87
N ILE A 299 10.14 -33.39 -24.03
CA ILE A 299 9.77 -34.00 -25.31
C ILE A 299 9.52 -32.92 -26.37
N LYS A 300 8.82 -31.83 -26.01
CA LYS A 300 8.57 -30.69 -26.92
C LYS A 300 9.87 -30.01 -27.35
N LEU A 301 10.84 -29.82 -26.45
CA LEU A 301 12.16 -29.27 -26.77
C LEU A 301 12.93 -30.15 -27.76
N ARG A 302 12.98 -31.47 -27.50
CA ARG A 302 13.68 -32.44 -28.35
C ARG A 302 13.18 -32.45 -29.79
N LYS A 303 11.89 -32.19 -30.01
CA LYS A 303 11.30 -32.11 -31.37
C LYS A 303 11.82 -30.93 -32.20
N HIS A 304 12.31 -29.86 -31.56
CA HIS A 304 12.74 -28.63 -32.24
C HIS A 304 14.27 -28.48 -32.34
N LEU A 305 15.02 -29.45 -31.80
CA LEU A 305 16.47 -29.56 -31.97
C LEU A 305 16.77 -30.29 -33.29
N VAL A 306 17.64 -29.71 -34.11
CA VAL A 306 18.04 -30.30 -35.40
C VAL A 306 19.21 -31.27 -35.14
N ASN A 307 19.17 -32.47 -35.74
CA ASN A 307 20.26 -33.47 -35.70
C ASN A 307 20.77 -33.81 -34.29
N GLY A 308 19.88 -34.37 -33.47
CA GLY A 308 20.11 -34.61 -32.04
C GLY A 308 21.52 -35.04 -31.66
N LYS A 309 22.16 -34.27 -30.77
CA LYS A 309 23.02 -34.75 -29.66
C LYS A 309 23.76 -33.68 -28.84
N TYR A 310 23.52 -32.38 -28.98
CA TYR A 310 24.23 -31.39 -28.14
C TYR A 310 23.32 -30.82 -27.04
N SER A 311 23.70 -31.08 -25.79
CA SER A 311 23.06 -30.63 -24.55
C SER A 311 23.08 -29.11 -24.33
N ASP A 312 23.87 -28.41 -25.15
CA ASP A 312 24.24 -27.01 -24.96
C ASP A 312 23.61 -26.09 -26.03
N GLU A 313 22.79 -26.63 -26.94
CA GLU A 313 21.99 -25.84 -27.88
C GLU A 313 20.61 -25.54 -27.30
N GLY A 314 20.33 -24.26 -27.04
CA GLY A 314 19.04 -23.81 -26.52
C GLY A 314 17.99 -23.67 -27.63
N VAL A 315 16.75 -24.04 -27.34
CA VAL A 315 15.60 -23.77 -28.22
C VAL A 315 15.04 -22.39 -27.87
N PRO A 316 15.03 -21.42 -28.81
CA PRO A 316 14.47 -20.10 -28.54
C PRO A 316 12.95 -20.19 -28.31
N SER A 317 12.45 -19.41 -27.34
CA SER A 317 11.03 -19.40 -26.95
C SER A 317 10.11 -19.04 -28.11
N THR A 318 10.57 -18.27 -29.09
CA THR A 318 9.86 -17.95 -30.33
C THR A 318 9.54 -19.16 -31.22
N LYS A 319 10.23 -20.30 -31.06
CA LYS A 319 9.85 -21.57 -31.72
C LYS A 319 8.74 -22.32 -30.98
N LEU A 320 8.45 -21.95 -29.74
CA LEU A 320 7.55 -22.67 -28.84
C LEU A 320 6.24 -21.90 -28.56
N VAL A 321 6.21 -20.59 -28.84
CA VAL A 321 5.08 -19.67 -28.67
C VAL A 321 4.70 -19.07 -30.03
N GLN A 322 3.41 -18.81 -30.23
CA GLN A 322 2.95 -18.07 -31.41
C GLN A 322 3.30 -16.58 -31.31
N GLU A 323 3.29 -15.87 -32.44
CA GLU A 323 3.39 -14.42 -32.42
C GLU A 323 2.17 -13.80 -31.75
N CYS A 324 2.38 -12.73 -30.97
CA CYS A 324 1.29 -12.04 -30.31
C CYS A 324 0.38 -11.37 -31.35
N ALA A 325 -0.92 -11.65 -31.23
CA ALA A 325 -1.94 -11.00 -32.06
C ALA A 325 -2.29 -9.57 -31.61
N ILE A 326 -1.71 -9.08 -30.50
CA ILE A 326 -1.93 -7.73 -29.99
C ILE A 326 -0.72 -6.82 -30.28
N GLU A 327 -1.00 -5.64 -30.82
CA GLU A 327 0.00 -4.59 -31.04
C GLU A 327 0.48 -3.93 -29.74
N GLY A 328 1.71 -3.41 -29.74
CA GLY A 328 2.27 -2.69 -28.58
C GLY A 328 2.89 -3.58 -27.50
N VAL A 329 3.00 -4.89 -27.74
CA VAL A 329 3.77 -5.81 -26.89
C VAL A 329 5.27 -5.56 -27.11
N MET A 330 6.03 -5.44 -26.01
CA MET A 330 7.46 -5.16 -26.05
C MET A 330 8.21 -6.36 -26.66
N LYS A 331 9.00 -6.16 -27.72
CA LYS A 331 9.82 -7.26 -28.27
C LYS A 331 11.12 -7.37 -27.46
N ARG A 332 11.28 -8.45 -26.68
CA ARG A 332 12.53 -8.79 -25.98
C ARG A 332 13.29 -9.88 -26.74
N GLU A 333 14.57 -10.05 -26.42
CA GLU A 333 15.34 -11.18 -26.95
C GLU A 333 14.69 -12.51 -26.51
N PRO A 334 14.61 -13.52 -27.42
CA PRO A 334 14.02 -14.80 -27.08
C PRO A 334 14.77 -15.49 -25.93
N HIS A 335 14.04 -16.01 -24.95
CA HIS A 335 14.63 -16.86 -23.92
C HIS A 335 15.04 -18.20 -24.55
N LEU A 336 16.26 -18.65 -24.27
CA LEU A 336 16.74 -19.96 -24.71
C LEU A 336 16.40 -21.01 -23.66
N HIS A 337 15.71 -22.07 -24.08
CA HIS A 337 15.36 -23.21 -23.24
C HIS A 337 16.28 -24.39 -23.54
N TYR A 338 17.06 -24.80 -22.54
CA TYR A 338 17.96 -25.95 -22.66
C TYR A 338 17.31 -27.20 -22.07
N ILE A 339 17.59 -28.40 -22.59
CA ILE A 339 16.98 -29.63 -22.07
C ILE A 339 17.37 -29.90 -20.61
N HIS A 340 18.63 -29.62 -20.26
CA HIS A 340 19.21 -29.90 -18.94
C HIS A 340 18.62 -29.01 -17.83
N ASP A 341 18.15 -27.81 -18.17
CA ASP A 341 17.40 -26.93 -17.26
C ASP A 341 16.12 -27.59 -16.73
N TYR A 342 15.67 -28.68 -17.35
CA TYR A 342 14.43 -29.37 -16.99
C TYR A 342 14.69 -30.83 -16.58
N ASP A 343 15.88 -31.18 -16.09
CA ASP A 343 16.17 -32.55 -15.62
C ASP A 343 15.44 -32.88 -14.31
N CYS A 344 15.34 -31.90 -13.40
CA CYS A 344 14.43 -31.94 -12.26
C CYS A 344 13.73 -30.59 -12.05
N LEU A 345 12.65 -30.55 -11.26
CA LEU A 345 11.93 -29.31 -10.97
C LEU A 345 12.83 -28.22 -10.34
N ASP A 346 13.85 -28.60 -9.57
CA ASP A 346 14.78 -27.66 -8.92
C ASP A 346 15.77 -26.98 -9.88
N ASP A 347 16.01 -27.58 -11.05
CA ASP A 347 16.93 -27.03 -12.06
C ASP A 347 16.29 -25.95 -12.93
N ILE A 348 14.95 -25.93 -12.98
CA ILE A 348 14.17 -25.03 -13.82
C ILE A 348 14.50 -23.58 -13.47
N PRO A 349 14.98 -22.75 -14.43
CA PRO A 349 15.45 -21.39 -14.15
C PRO A 349 14.45 -20.55 -13.36
N GLY A 350 13.17 -20.56 -13.76
CA GLY A 350 12.11 -19.83 -13.07
C GLY A 350 11.84 -20.34 -11.65
N TYR A 351 11.91 -21.66 -11.43
CA TYR A 351 11.70 -22.27 -10.11
C TYR A 351 12.91 -22.07 -9.20
N LYS A 352 14.12 -22.16 -9.75
CA LYS A 352 15.40 -21.95 -9.07
C LYS A 352 15.53 -20.54 -8.52
N GLN A 353 15.00 -19.54 -9.23
CA GLN A 353 14.97 -18.14 -8.80
C GLN A 353 13.94 -17.85 -7.69
N LEU A 354 12.99 -18.77 -7.42
CA LEU A 354 12.01 -18.54 -6.36
C LEU A 354 12.68 -18.54 -4.98
N PRO A 355 12.35 -17.58 -4.10
CA PRO A 355 12.78 -17.63 -2.72
C PRO A 355 12.17 -18.86 -2.03
N LEU A 356 12.79 -19.31 -0.94
CA LEU A 356 12.33 -20.50 -0.19
C LEU A 356 10.84 -20.41 0.20
N ILE A 357 10.36 -19.21 0.53
CA ILE A 357 8.95 -18.96 0.84
C ILE A 357 8.03 -19.22 -0.37
N GLY A 358 8.45 -18.84 -1.57
CA GLY A 358 7.69 -19.07 -2.81
C GLY A 358 7.61 -20.56 -3.13
N LYS A 359 8.73 -21.29 -3.04
CA LYS A 359 8.74 -22.77 -3.21
C LYS A 359 7.82 -23.46 -2.21
N TYR A 360 7.89 -23.07 -0.93
CA TYR A 360 7.00 -23.59 0.12
C TYR A 360 5.52 -23.28 -0.19
N ARG A 361 5.21 -22.09 -0.68
CA ARG A 361 3.84 -21.68 -1.03
C ARG A 361 3.28 -22.46 -2.21
N LEU A 362 4.08 -22.75 -3.24
CA LEU A 362 3.66 -23.64 -4.34
C LEU A 362 3.29 -25.04 -3.84
N ALA A 363 4.11 -25.61 -2.96
CA ALA A 363 3.83 -26.91 -2.34
C ALA A 363 2.56 -26.86 -1.47
N TYR A 364 2.42 -25.83 -0.63
CA TYR A 364 1.21 -25.59 0.17
C TYR A 364 -0.04 -25.48 -0.69
N ASN A 365 0.02 -24.74 -1.81
CA ASN A 365 -1.09 -24.60 -2.73
C ASN A 365 -1.51 -25.94 -3.33
N SER A 366 -0.55 -26.79 -3.69
CA SER A 366 -0.82 -28.15 -4.17
C SER A 366 -1.56 -29.00 -3.13
N ILE A 367 -1.15 -28.92 -1.86
CA ILE A 367 -1.82 -29.59 -0.75
C ILE A 367 -3.23 -29.02 -0.53
N ALA A 368 -3.39 -27.70 -0.57
CA ALA A 368 -4.68 -27.04 -0.41
C ALA A 368 -5.66 -27.42 -1.52
N ILE A 369 -5.18 -27.52 -2.77
CA ILE A 369 -5.97 -27.96 -3.94
C ILE A 369 -6.37 -29.43 -3.81
N ALA A 370 -5.47 -30.31 -3.38
CA ALA A 370 -5.76 -31.71 -3.13
C ALA A 370 -6.79 -31.89 -1.98
N PHE A 371 -6.64 -31.12 -0.89
CA PHE A 371 -7.62 -31.11 0.20
C PHE A 371 -8.99 -30.60 -0.25
N TYR A 372 -9.01 -29.54 -1.06
CA TYR A 372 -10.24 -28.97 -1.63
C TYR A 372 -10.99 -29.94 -2.56
N ALA A 373 -10.30 -30.90 -3.17
CA ALA A 373 -10.93 -31.96 -3.97
C ALA A 373 -11.86 -32.87 -3.13
N THR A 374 -11.68 -32.89 -1.81
CA THR A 374 -12.55 -33.62 -0.88
C THR A 374 -13.80 -32.81 -0.53
N ASN A 375 -14.92 -33.48 -0.24
CA ASN A 375 -16.15 -32.81 0.19
C ASN A 375 -15.94 -31.97 1.46
N ILE A 376 -15.19 -32.50 2.42
CA ILE A 376 -14.91 -31.82 3.69
C ILE A 376 -14.03 -30.59 3.46
N GLY A 377 -12.95 -30.72 2.70
CA GLY A 377 -12.05 -29.60 2.42
C GLY A 377 -12.73 -28.47 1.67
N ARG A 378 -13.58 -28.80 0.70
CA ARG A 378 -14.40 -27.82 -0.03
C ARG A 378 -15.34 -27.03 0.90
N ILE A 379 -16.06 -27.72 1.79
CA ILE A 379 -16.95 -27.07 2.77
C ILE A 379 -16.14 -26.13 3.69
N ILE A 380 -15.04 -26.63 4.26
CA ILE A 380 -14.21 -25.87 5.22
C ILE A 380 -13.61 -24.63 4.55
N ILE A 381 -12.99 -24.78 3.38
CA ILE A 381 -12.30 -23.68 2.69
C ILE A 381 -13.30 -22.65 2.16
N ASN A 382 -14.45 -23.08 1.60
CA ASN A 382 -15.50 -22.14 1.18
C ASN A 382 -16.08 -21.38 2.37
N PHE A 383 -16.31 -22.05 3.51
CA PHE A 383 -16.76 -21.40 4.74
C PHE A 383 -15.73 -20.38 5.23
N HIS A 384 -14.46 -20.75 5.27
CA HIS A 384 -13.37 -19.85 5.64
C HIS A 384 -13.33 -18.61 4.75
N LEU A 385 -13.41 -18.77 3.42
CA LEU A 385 -13.45 -17.64 2.50
C LEU A 385 -14.66 -16.73 2.76
N ARG A 386 -15.87 -17.29 2.96
CA ARG A 386 -17.06 -16.50 3.31
C ARG A 386 -16.85 -15.68 4.58
N CYS A 387 -16.29 -16.29 5.63
CA CYS A 387 -15.94 -15.58 6.86
C CYS A 387 -14.92 -14.48 6.62
N THR A 388 -13.86 -14.74 5.86
CA THR A 388 -12.84 -13.74 5.53
C THR A 388 -13.42 -12.58 4.73
N LEU A 389 -14.26 -12.85 3.72
CA LEU A 389 -14.95 -11.81 2.93
C LEU A 389 -15.91 -10.98 3.78
N PHE A 390 -16.60 -11.61 4.73
CA PHE A 390 -17.44 -10.92 5.70
C PHE A 390 -16.59 -10.00 6.59
N ILE A 391 -15.54 -10.53 7.22
CA ILE A 391 -14.64 -9.75 8.08
C ILE A 391 -14.01 -8.59 7.29
N ALA A 392 -13.47 -8.86 6.10
CA ALA A 392 -12.82 -7.86 5.25
C ALA A 392 -13.78 -6.75 4.76
N THR A 393 -15.09 -7.01 4.72
CA THR A 393 -16.11 -5.99 4.42
C THR A 393 -16.24 -4.97 5.55
N TYR A 394 -16.16 -5.42 6.81
CA TYR A 394 -16.35 -4.54 7.98
C TYR A 394 -15.02 -4.09 8.60
N ILE A 395 -13.90 -4.75 8.27
CA ILE A 395 -12.56 -4.48 8.79
C ILE A 395 -11.55 -4.48 7.61
N PRO A 396 -11.62 -3.50 6.69
CA PRO A 396 -10.84 -3.50 5.45
C PRO A 396 -9.33 -3.28 5.67
N TYR A 397 -8.93 -2.84 6.86
CA TYR A 397 -7.53 -2.55 7.20
C TYR A 397 -6.70 -3.79 7.53
N LEU A 398 -7.23 -5.00 7.39
CA LEU A 398 -6.51 -6.27 7.60
C LEU A 398 -5.55 -6.65 6.44
N ALA A 399 -5.42 -5.84 5.39
CA ALA A 399 -4.65 -6.20 4.20
C ALA A 399 -3.27 -5.52 4.04
N LEU A 400 -3.00 -4.37 4.69
CA LEU A 400 -2.10 -3.34 4.11
C LEU A 400 -1.04 -2.76 5.02
N CYS A 401 -1.08 -3.09 6.30
CA CYS A 401 -0.02 -2.83 7.24
C CYS A 401 0.68 -4.16 7.53
N SER A 402 1.95 -4.15 7.92
CA SER A 402 2.49 -5.32 8.63
C SER A 402 1.64 -5.54 9.89
N PHE A 403 0.82 -6.60 9.94
CA PHE A 403 0.05 -6.92 11.13
C PHE A 403 0.96 -7.49 12.21
N GLY A 404 0.70 -7.11 13.45
CA GLY A 404 1.39 -7.63 14.63
C GLY A 404 2.35 -6.64 15.32
N GLY A 405 2.60 -5.46 14.74
CA GLY A 405 3.32 -4.38 15.41
C GLY A 405 2.55 -3.83 16.63
N TYR A 406 3.28 -3.34 17.64
CA TYR A 406 2.67 -2.84 18.88
C TYR A 406 1.96 -1.49 18.72
N LEU A 407 2.41 -0.65 17.77
CA LEU A 407 1.83 0.65 17.46
C LEU A 407 0.77 0.50 16.36
N THR A 408 -0.42 1.03 16.60
CA THR A 408 -1.51 0.98 15.63
C THR A 408 -1.59 2.29 14.86
N VAL A 409 -1.76 2.19 13.55
CA VAL A 409 -2.08 3.30 12.65
C VAL A 409 -3.50 3.09 12.12
N GLN A 410 -4.30 4.15 12.11
CA GLN A 410 -5.70 4.11 11.70
C GLN A 410 -6.08 5.45 11.06
N ASP A 411 -6.88 5.40 9.99
CA ASP A 411 -7.60 6.58 9.49
C ASP A 411 -8.62 7.03 10.56
N ALA A 412 -8.87 8.33 10.67
CA ALA A 412 -9.86 8.83 11.61
C ALA A 412 -11.26 8.25 11.27
N PRO A 413 -12.01 7.70 12.25
CA PRO A 413 -13.37 7.23 12.04
C PRO A 413 -14.31 8.33 11.52
N TYR A 414 -14.09 9.57 11.97
CA TYR A 414 -14.86 10.73 11.57
C TYR A 414 -14.05 11.71 10.72
N ASN A 415 -14.56 12.00 9.52
CA ASN A 415 -14.05 13.03 8.61
C ASN A 415 -15.19 13.99 8.24
N THR A 416 -14.85 15.25 7.99
CA THR A 416 -15.75 16.31 7.58
C THR A 416 -15.90 16.36 6.06
N PRO A 417 -16.97 17.01 5.54
CA PRO A 417 -17.10 17.30 4.12
C PRO A 417 -15.98 18.22 3.58
N ILE A 418 -15.37 19.04 4.43
CA ILE A 418 -14.27 19.93 4.06
C ILE A 418 -13.05 19.11 3.63
N GLY A 419 -12.74 18.03 4.36
CA GLY A 419 -11.68 17.09 3.99
C GLY A 419 -11.84 16.52 2.59
N ALA A 420 -13.05 16.04 2.27
CA ALA A 420 -13.34 15.49 0.95
C ALA A 420 -13.24 16.56 -0.15
N ALA A 421 -13.71 17.78 0.11
CA ALA A 421 -13.59 18.90 -0.82
C ALA A 421 -12.12 19.30 -1.05
N PHE A 422 -11.28 19.26 -0.02
CA PHE A 422 -9.86 19.59 -0.12
C PHE A 422 -9.09 18.56 -0.96
N LEU A 423 -9.42 17.27 -0.85
CA LEU A 423 -8.87 16.23 -1.74
C LEU A 423 -9.27 16.47 -3.20
N GLN A 424 -10.55 16.79 -3.44
CA GLN A 424 -11.03 17.13 -4.78
C GLN A 424 -10.35 18.40 -5.32
N ALA A 425 -10.09 19.38 -4.46
CA ALA A 425 -9.35 20.59 -4.83
C ALA A 425 -7.91 20.25 -5.28
N GLY A 426 -7.27 19.28 -4.63
CA GLY A 426 -5.98 18.73 -5.08
C GLY A 426 -6.05 18.17 -6.51
N GLU A 427 -7.08 17.37 -6.81
CA GLU A 427 -7.31 16.85 -8.18
C GLU A 427 -7.55 17.99 -9.20
N GLU A 428 -8.31 19.02 -8.84
CA GLU A 428 -8.53 20.21 -9.68
C GLU A 428 -7.25 21.01 -9.92
N MET A 429 -6.31 20.98 -8.96
CA MET A 429 -4.99 21.58 -9.09
C MET A 429 -3.97 20.69 -9.83
N GLY A 430 -4.38 19.49 -10.26
CA GLY A 430 -3.54 18.55 -11.02
C GLY A 430 -2.71 17.58 -10.16
N TYR A 431 -2.96 17.52 -8.85
CA TYR A 431 -2.33 16.58 -7.94
C TYR A 431 -3.12 15.28 -7.80
N ASP A 432 -2.43 14.20 -7.42
CA ASP A 432 -3.05 12.92 -7.14
C ASP A 432 -3.50 12.76 -5.70
N ILE A 433 -4.53 11.94 -5.50
CA ILE A 433 -4.86 11.39 -4.18
C ILE A 433 -4.03 10.11 -3.97
N ILE A 434 -3.11 10.15 -3.02
CA ILE A 434 -2.10 9.10 -2.79
C ILE A 434 -2.09 8.61 -1.35
N ASP A 435 -1.20 7.66 -1.05
CA ASP A 435 -0.74 7.40 0.31
C ASP A 435 0.60 8.11 0.50
N VAL A 436 0.60 9.20 1.27
CA VAL A 436 1.80 10.05 1.49
C VAL A 436 2.91 9.35 2.28
N ASN A 437 2.61 8.23 2.92
CA ASN A 437 3.60 7.38 3.58
C ASN A 437 4.12 6.26 2.64
N GLY A 438 3.64 6.24 1.39
CA GLY A 438 3.98 5.25 0.37
C GLY A 438 5.26 5.58 -0.41
N LEU A 439 5.36 5.00 -1.60
CA LEU A 439 6.53 5.12 -2.48
C LEU A 439 6.66 6.50 -3.12
N GLN A 440 5.54 7.21 -3.25
CA GLN A 440 5.46 8.58 -3.73
C GLN A 440 4.87 9.46 -2.63
N GLN A 441 5.40 10.67 -2.45
CA GLN A 441 4.99 11.61 -1.41
C GLN A 441 4.26 12.82 -1.98
N THR A 442 4.59 13.32 -3.17
CA THR A 442 3.92 14.49 -3.76
C THR A 442 2.46 14.17 -4.13
N GLY A 443 1.51 14.82 -3.48
CA GLY A 443 0.08 14.59 -3.66
C GLY A 443 -0.73 14.90 -2.41
N TYR A 444 -2.03 14.62 -2.47
CA TYR A 444 -3.02 14.88 -1.42
C TYR A 444 -3.43 13.56 -0.77
N ALA A 445 -3.70 13.54 0.54
CA ALA A 445 -4.13 12.33 1.23
C ALA A 445 -4.90 12.61 2.52
N TRP A 446 -5.83 11.72 2.86
CA TRP A 446 -6.34 11.64 4.23
C TRP A 446 -5.18 11.39 5.20
N TYR A 447 -5.16 12.11 6.32
CA TYR A 447 -4.11 11.90 7.31
C TYR A 447 -4.34 10.62 8.11
N GLN A 448 -3.26 9.87 8.34
CA GLN A 448 -3.27 8.63 9.10
C GLN A 448 -2.74 8.87 10.52
N PHE A 449 -3.46 8.38 11.53
CA PHE A 449 -3.12 8.65 12.92
C PHE A 449 -2.51 7.45 13.61
N THR A 450 -1.59 7.70 14.55
CA THR A 450 -1.25 6.72 15.58
C THR A 450 -2.41 6.56 16.55
N MET A 451 -3.37 5.73 16.17
CA MET A 451 -4.69 5.59 16.76
C MET A 451 -5.07 4.12 16.86
N ARG A 452 -5.81 3.77 17.91
CA ARG A 452 -6.41 2.45 18.11
C ARG A 452 -7.84 2.64 18.57
N ARG A 453 -8.79 2.21 17.73
CA ARG A 453 -10.22 2.22 18.05
C ARG A 453 -10.71 3.65 18.36
N GLY A 454 -10.44 4.59 17.45
CA GLY A 454 -10.85 6.00 17.63
C GLY A 454 -10.07 6.76 18.73
N THR A 455 -9.17 6.11 19.47
CA THR A 455 -8.41 6.71 20.58
C THR A 455 -6.92 6.80 20.28
N ARG A 456 -6.26 7.83 20.80
CA ARG A 456 -4.80 7.98 20.67
C ARG A 456 -4.05 6.71 21.10
N CYS A 457 -3.12 6.26 20.27
CA CYS A 457 -2.17 5.19 20.57
C CYS A 457 -0.77 5.80 20.76
N SER A 458 -0.42 6.17 21.99
CA SER A 458 0.92 6.67 22.31
C SER A 458 1.97 5.55 22.36
N ALA A 459 3.25 5.89 22.21
CA ALA A 459 4.35 4.93 22.38
C ALA A 459 4.30 4.24 23.77
N ALA A 460 3.91 4.94 24.83
CA ALA A 460 3.71 4.33 26.14
C ALA A 460 2.57 3.29 26.15
N LYS A 461 1.45 3.58 25.48
CA LYS A 461 0.32 2.63 25.36
C LYS A 461 0.69 1.42 24.49
N ALA A 462 1.47 1.63 23.44
CA ALA A 462 1.90 0.60 22.51
C ALA A 462 2.99 -0.30 23.11
N PHE A 463 4.08 0.27 23.65
CA PHE A 463 5.29 -0.47 23.97
C PHE A 463 5.50 -0.71 25.47
N LEU A 464 5.19 0.26 26.34
CA LEU A 464 5.45 0.14 27.78
C LEU A 464 4.30 -0.54 28.54
N ARG A 465 3.07 -0.12 28.30
CA ARG A 465 1.89 -0.61 29.03
C ARG A 465 1.72 -2.13 28.94
N PRO A 466 1.92 -2.81 27.78
CA PRO A 466 1.77 -4.26 27.70
C PRO A 466 2.82 -5.05 28.49
N VAL A 467 4.01 -4.49 28.70
CA VAL A 467 5.16 -5.17 29.34
C VAL A 467 5.46 -4.66 30.74
N ARG A 468 4.67 -3.73 31.27
CA ARG A 468 4.87 -3.06 32.56
C ARG A 468 4.96 -3.97 33.79
N LEU A 469 4.47 -5.21 33.69
CA LEU A 469 4.48 -6.20 34.77
C LEU A 469 5.69 -7.14 34.71
N ARG A 470 6.58 -6.99 33.73
CA ARG A 470 7.81 -7.79 33.66
C ARG A 470 8.72 -7.41 34.82
N GLN A 471 9.16 -8.40 35.59
CA GLN A 471 10.00 -8.20 36.78
C GLN A 471 11.36 -7.53 36.48
N ASN A 472 11.82 -7.58 35.23
CA ASN A 472 13.07 -6.96 34.79
C ASN A 472 12.89 -5.55 34.18
N LEU A 473 11.71 -4.95 34.30
CA LEU A 473 11.43 -3.57 33.86
C LEU A 473 10.95 -2.73 35.05
N HIS A 474 11.70 -1.67 35.36
CA HIS A 474 11.33 -0.70 36.39
C HIS A 474 10.99 0.63 35.73
N ILE A 475 9.85 1.22 36.09
CA ILE A 475 9.38 2.50 35.56
C ILE A 475 9.25 3.46 36.74
N SER A 476 10.00 4.56 36.72
CA SER A 476 9.90 5.63 37.70
C SER A 476 9.31 6.87 37.04
N LEU A 477 8.12 7.28 37.47
CA LEU A 477 7.47 8.51 37.03
C LEU A 477 7.92 9.68 37.92
N PHE A 478 7.67 10.92 37.46
CA PHE A 478 7.98 12.14 38.22
C PHE A 478 9.45 12.20 38.70
N SER A 479 10.36 11.66 37.88
CA SER A 479 11.78 11.55 38.17
C SER A 479 12.56 12.41 37.16
N HIS A 480 12.94 13.62 37.56
CA HIS A 480 13.61 14.58 36.70
C HIS A 480 15.13 14.33 36.71
N VAL A 481 15.66 13.72 35.65
CA VAL A 481 17.11 13.49 35.51
C VAL A 481 17.84 14.82 35.49
N THR A 482 18.88 14.97 36.30
CA THR A 482 19.69 16.19 36.43
C THR A 482 21.06 16.04 35.80
N LYS A 483 21.62 14.82 35.79
CA LYS A 483 22.99 14.57 35.33
C LYS A 483 23.22 13.10 34.98
N VAL A 484 24.01 12.85 33.94
CA VAL A 484 24.64 11.54 33.68
C VAL A 484 25.95 11.47 34.45
N LEU A 485 26.14 10.39 35.20
CA LEU A 485 27.37 10.17 35.96
C LEU A 485 28.42 9.52 35.05
N ILE A 486 29.53 10.22 34.85
CA ILE A 486 30.62 9.82 33.94
C ILE A 486 31.94 9.86 34.72
N ASP A 487 32.70 8.77 34.62
CA ASP A 487 34.07 8.69 35.15
C ASP A 487 34.99 9.56 34.26
N PRO A 488 35.62 10.63 34.77
CA PRO A 488 36.40 11.56 33.95
C PRO A 488 37.70 10.94 33.41
N GLU A 489 38.27 9.94 34.07
CA GLU A 489 39.50 9.28 33.64
C GLU A 489 39.21 8.20 32.60
N LYS A 490 38.23 7.33 32.90
CA LYS A 490 37.84 6.23 32.00
C LYS A 490 36.92 6.67 30.88
N LYS A 491 36.36 7.88 30.98
CA LYS A 491 35.34 8.42 30.08
C LYS A 491 34.18 7.44 29.86
N ARG A 492 33.67 6.88 30.95
CA ARG A 492 32.59 5.87 30.92
C ARG A 492 31.40 6.31 31.73
N ALA A 493 30.21 6.27 31.14
CA ALA A 493 28.96 6.50 31.86
C ALA A 493 28.63 5.29 32.74
N TYR A 494 28.27 5.54 34.01
CA TYR A 494 28.02 4.50 35.01
C TYR A 494 26.72 4.68 35.80
N GLY A 495 25.95 5.73 35.53
CA GLY A 495 24.66 5.95 36.20
C GLY A 495 24.03 7.30 35.85
N VAL A 496 22.93 7.61 36.53
CA VAL A 496 22.21 8.89 36.43
C VAL A 496 21.83 9.41 37.81
N GLU A 497 21.91 10.72 37.97
CA GLU A 497 21.32 11.47 39.09
C GLU A 497 19.96 12.02 38.64
N PHE A 498 18.94 11.94 39.50
CA PHE A 498 17.63 12.52 39.26
C PHE A 498 17.00 13.06 40.56
N ILE A 499 16.05 13.97 40.42
CA ILE A 499 15.22 14.48 41.51
C ILE A 499 13.86 13.81 41.45
N ARG A 500 13.41 13.28 42.58
CA ARG A 500 12.06 12.73 42.78
C ARG A 500 11.59 13.10 44.17
N ASP A 501 10.35 13.56 44.29
CA ASP A 501 9.77 13.98 45.57
C ASP A 501 10.66 15.00 46.32
N THR A 502 11.30 15.91 45.56
CA THR A 502 12.30 16.91 45.99
C THR A 502 13.66 16.37 46.48
N GLU A 503 13.83 15.05 46.56
CA GLU A 503 15.09 14.43 46.95
C GLU A 503 15.94 14.06 45.73
N LYS A 504 17.25 14.23 45.87
CA LYS A 504 18.22 13.74 44.87
C LYS A 504 18.51 12.26 45.10
N GLN A 505 18.42 11.49 44.03
CA GLN A 505 18.66 10.06 44.02
C GLN A 505 19.60 9.68 42.88
N VAL A 506 20.30 8.56 43.04
CA VAL A 506 21.25 8.03 42.07
C VAL A 506 20.91 6.58 41.74
N ILE A 507 20.89 6.26 40.44
CA ILE A 507 20.79 4.88 39.95
C ILE A 507 22.02 4.56 39.10
N TYR A 508 22.66 3.43 39.42
CA TYR A 508 23.83 2.94 38.70
C TYR A 508 23.45 2.00 37.56
N ALA A 509 24.18 2.11 36.45
CA ALA A 509 24.01 1.29 35.25
C ALA A 509 25.25 0.40 35.06
N LYS A 510 25.06 -0.92 35.09
CA LYS A 510 26.15 -1.89 34.90
C LYS A 510 26.67 -1.94 33.46
N ARG A 511 25.80 -1.70 32.48
CA ARG A 511 26.09 -1.88 31.05
C ARG A 511 26.20 -0.56 30.32
N GLU A 512 25.10 0.19 30.28
CA GLU A 512 24.96 1.36 29.41
C GLU A 512 23.86 2.30 29.93
N VAL A 513 24.03 3.60 29.71
CA VAL A 513 23.03 4.65 29.90
C VAL A 513 22.53 5.10 28.53
N ILE A 514 21.21 5.27 28.40
CA ILE A 514 20.56 5.70 27.15
C ILE A 514 19.80 6.99 27.42
N LEU A 515 20.16 8.05 26.70
CA LEU A 515 19.40 9.30 26.67
C LEU A 515 18.31 9.21 25.60
N ALA A 516 17.06 9.37 26.03
CA ALA A 516 15.89 9.49 25.16
C ALA A 516 15.02 10.67 25.63
N ALA A 517 15.67 11.79 25.99
CA ALA A 517 15.04 12.96 26.59
C ALA A 517 14.57 13.99 25.53
N GLY A 518 14.77 13.68 24.24
CA GLY A 518 14.34 14.50 23.11
C GLY A 518 15.34 15.60 22.73
N ALA A 519 15.04 16.30 21.64
CA ALA A 519 15.93 17.30 21.03
C ALA A 519 16.28 18.48 21.94
N ILE A 520 15.54 18.70 23.02
CA ILE A 520 15.81 19.78 23.97
C ILE A 520 16.64 19.26 25.15
N ALA A 521 16.14 18.23 25.83
CA ALA A 521 16.71 17.81 27.11
C ALA A 521 17.92 16.88 26.96
N SER A 522 18.05 16.11 25.87
CA SER A 522 19.25 15.30 25.64
C SER A 522 20.54 16.12 25.53
N PRO A 523 20.65 17.16 24.68
CA PRO A 523 21.85 18.01 24.66
C PRO A 523 22.02 18.81 25.97
N HIS A 524 20.92 19.18 26.63
CA HIS A 524 20.95 19.84 27.94
C HIS A 524 21.65 18.97 28.99
N LEU A 525 21.23 17.70 29.09
CA LEU A 525 21.80 16.72 30.01
C LEU A 525 23.25 16.38 29.68
N LEU A 526 23.60 16.25 28.39
CA LEU A 526 24.99 16.05 27.98
C LEU A 526 25.88 17.20 28.48
N MET A 527 25.47 18.46 28.25
CA MET A 527 26.22 19.62 28.71
C MET A 527 26.32 19.69 30.25
N LEU A 528 25.23 19.44 30.97
CA LEU A 528 25.22 19.36 32.45
C LEU A 528 26.15 18.25 32.99
N SER A 529 26.39 17.23 32.17
CA SER A 529 27.27 16.09 32.49
C SER A 529 28.73 16.31 32.08
N GLY A 530 29.07 17.49 31.54
CA GLY A 530 30.44 17.81 31.12
C GLY A 530 30.79 17.38 29.69
N VAL A 531 29.79 17.05 28.86
CA VAL A 531 29.95 16.66 27.45
C VAL A 531 29.29 17.71 26.56
N GLY A 532 30.08 18.53 25.88
CA GLY A 532 29.57 19.62 25.06
C GLY A 532 30.66 20.63 24.69
N PRO A 533 30.30 21.82 24.16
CA PRO A 533 31.28 22.82 23.75
C PRO A 533 32.12 23.30 24.94
N ALA A 534 33.43 23.01 24.92
CA ALA A 534 34.30 23.24 26.08
C ALA A 534 34.34 24.70 26.55
N SER A 535 34.27 25.67 25.62
CA SER A 535 34.22 27.10 25.95
C SER A 535 32.96 27.46 26.75
N HIS A 536 31.79 27.02 26.29
CA HIS A 536 30.51 27.28 26.95
C HIS A 536 30.42 26.58 28.32
N LEU A 537 30.90 25.33 28.42
CA LEU A 537 30.92 24.60 29.70
C LEU A 537 31.76 25.32 30.76
N LYS A 538 32.94 25.85 30.37
CA LYS A 538 33.78 26.66 31.25
C LYS A 538 33.10 27.97 31.65
N GLU A 539 32.43 28.65 30.72
CA GLU A 539 31.66 29.89 30.98
C GLU A 539 30.61 29.71 32.09
N VAL A 540 29.88 28.59 32.08
CA VAL A 540 28.85 28.30 33.09
C VAL A 540 29.37 27.54 34.33
N GLY A 541 30.69 27.32 34.42
CA GLY A 541 31.34 26.70 35.58
C GLY A 541 31.16 25.18 35.69
N ILE A 542 31.10 24.46 34.56
CA ILE A 542 31.03 22.99 34.50
C ILE A 542 32.38 22.42 34.04
N ASN A 543 32.84 21.37 34.73
CA ASN A 543 34.06 20.67 34.34
C ASN A 543 33.87 19.95 33.00
N VAL A 544 34.81 20.13 32.07
CA VAL A 544 34.78 19.52 30.74
C VAL A 544 35.35 18.10 30.82
N ILE A 545 34.51 17.10 30.57
CA ILE A 545 34.94 15.69 30.46
C ILE A 545 35.30 15.37 29.01
N TYR A 546 34.48 15.85 28.07
CA TYR A 546 34.72 15.70 26.64
C TYR A 546 34.24 16.92 25.87
N ASP A 547 35.12 17.49 25.05
CA ASP A 547 34.78 18.61 24.17
C ASP A 547 34.05 18.08 22.94
N SER A 548 32.75 18.36 22.90
CA SER A 548 31.85 17.95 21.81
C SER A 548 31.11 19.19 21.30
N PRO A 549 31.72 19.98 20.39
CA PRO A 549 31.18 21.27 19.96
C PRO A 549 29.83 21.17 19.25
N GLY A 550 29.48 19.99 18.74
CA GLY A 550 28.18 19.71 18.13
C GLY A 550 26.99 19.67 19.09
N VAL A 551 27.20 19.43 20.39
CA VAL A 551 26.09 19.28 21.36
C VAL A 551 25.31 20.58 21.48
N GLY A 552 24.00 20.51 21.25
CA GLY A 552 23.09 21.64 21.27
C GLY A 552 23.11 22.49 20.00
N ARG A 553 23.96 22.19 19.00
CA ARG A 553 23.98 22.91 17.71
C ARG A 553 23.04 22.24 16.71
N ASN A 554 22.88 22.84 15.52
CA ASN A 554 22.07 22.26 14.44
C ASN A 554 20.59 22.06 14.82
N LEU A 555 20.03 22.89 15.71
CA LEU A 555 18.60 22.81 16.04
C LEU A 555 17.78 23.09 14.78
N GLN A 556 16.92 22.14 14.42
CA GLN A 556 16.00 22.23 13.29
C GLN A 556 14.58 21.97 13.77
N ASP A 557 13.63 22.58 13.09
CA ASP A 557 12.20 22.40 13.32
C ASP A 557 11.45 22.65 12.01
N HIS A 558 10.30 21.99 11.83
CA HIS A 558 9.35 22.41 10.82
C HIS A 558 8.55 23.61 11.34
N ILE A 559 8.53 24.65 10.53
CA ILE A 559 7.73 25.85 10.79
C ILE A 559 6.59 25.96 9.79
N ALA A 560 5.46 26.48 10.25
CA ALA A 560 4.32 26.76 9.39
C ALA A 560 3.85 28.20 9.51
N VAL A 561 3.20 28.69 8.46
CA VAL A 561 2.53 30.00 8.47
C VAL A 561 1.18 29.86 9.17
N GLY A 562 0.99 30.60 10.26
CA GLY A 562 -0.28 30.68 10.97
C GLY A 562 -1.30 31.55 10.26
N GLY A 563 -2.55 31.50 10.70
CA GLY A 563 -3.56 32.51 10.33
C GLY A 563 -4.06 32.48 8.88
N ILE A 564 -3.67 31.47 8.09
CA ILE A 564 -4.26 31.20 6.78
C ILE A 564 -5.60 30.48 6.99
N VAL A 565 -6.64 31.29 7.23
CA VAL A 565 -7.98 30.84 7.63
C VAL A 565 -9.01 31.19 6.55
N PHE A 566 -9.93 30.28 6.30
CA PHE A 566 -11.01 30.45 5.34
C PHE A 566 -12.37 30.23 6.00
N GLN A 567 -13.28 31.16 5.81
CA GLN A 567 -14.68 31.03 6.20
C GLN A 567 -15.43 30.14 5.20
N VAL A 568 -16.43 29.41 5.68
CA VAL A 568 -17.37 28.63 4.84
C VAL A 568 -18.82 28.97 5.23
N ASP A 569 -19.75 28.74 4.30
CA ASP A 569 -21.16 29.14 4.49
C ASP A 569 -21.99 28.10 5.25
N TYR A 570 -21.47 26.89 5.39
CA TYR A 570 -22.20 25.75 5.95
C TYR A 570 -21.65 25.33 7.32
N PRO A 571 -22.50 24.80 8.21
CA PRO A 571 -22.13 24.35 9.55
C PRO A 571 -21.41 22.98 9.54
N ILE A 572 -20.33 22.86 8.76
CA ILE A 572 -19.66 21.59 8.44
C ILE A 572 -18.25 21.48 9.01
N SER A 573 -17.75 22.52 9.68
CA SER A 573 -16.42 22.55 10.29
C SER A 573 -16.43 21.99 11.73
N LEU A 574 -15.27 21.94 12.38
CA LEU A 574 -15.11 21.46 13.75
C LEU A 574 -15.13 22.65 14.74
N VAL A 575 -16.33 23.09 15.15
CA VAL A 575 -16.53 24.15 16.14
C VAL A 575 -16.77 23.55 17.53
N MET A 576 -15.95 23.90 18.52
CA MET A 576 -15.89 23.17 19.80
C MET A 576 -17.24 23.12 20.54
N ASN A 577 -17.98 24.24 20.57
CA ASN A 577 -19.30 24.33 21.20
C ASN A 577 -20.36 23.42 20.54
N ARG A 578 -20.19 23.06 19.27
CA ARG A 578 -21.07 22.13 18.54
C ARG A 578 -20.68 20.68 18.79
N LEU A 579 -19.39 20.38 18.91
CA LEU A 579 -18.86 19.02 19.00
C LEU A 579 -18.91 18.44 20.43
N VAL A 580 -18.72 19.26 21.46
CA VAL A 580 -18.71 18.80 22.85
C VAL A 580 -20.13 18.73 23.39
N ASN A 581 -20.76 17.59 23.18
CA ASN A 581 -22.09 17.29 23.73
C ASN A 581 -22.18 15.82 24.15
N ILE A 582 -23.22 15.48 24.92
CA ILE A 582 -23.39 14.14 25.49
C ILE A 582 -23.50 13.05 24.42
N ASN A 583 -24.13 13.34 23.28
CA ASN A 583 -24.26 12.39 22.17
C ASN A 583 -22.90 12.07 21.54
N SER A 584 -22.05 13.08 21.35
CA SER A 584 -20.69 12.89 20.82
C SER A 584 -19.81 12.12 21.81
N ALA A 585 -19.95 12.38 23.12
CA ALA A 585 -19.26 11.63 24.17
C ALA A 585 -19.69 10.16 24.21
N LEU A 586 -21.00 9.89 24.11
CA LEU A 586 -21.54 8.53 24.06
C LEU A 586 -21.10 7.78 22.80
N ARG A 587 -21.14 8.42 21.62
CA ARG A 587 -20.62 7.83 20.38
C ARG A 587 -19.14 7.50 20.46
N TYR A 588 -18.33 8.39 21.02
CA TYR A 588 -16.90 8.14 21.23
C TYR A 588 -16.67 6.96 22.19
N ALA A 589 -17.38 6.92 23.31
CA ALA A 589 -17.16 5.90 24.35
C ALA A 589 -17.70 4.51 23.98
N VAL A 590 -18.84 4.43 23.29
CA VAL A 590 -19.53 3.17 22.99
C VAL A 590 -19.20 2.64 21.60
N THR A 591 -19.24 3.51 20.59
CA THR A 591 -19.05 3.12 19.19
C THR A 591 -17.68 3.44 18.62
N GLU A 592 -16.82 4.12 19.40
CA GLU A 592 -15.44 4.45 19.01
C GLU A 592 -15.37 5.27 17.72
N ASP A 593 -16.40 6.12 17.54
CA ASP A 593 -16.70 6.90 16.35
C ASP A 593 -17.23 8.30 16.76
N GLY A 594 -17.39 9.19 15.79
CA GLY A 594 -17.95 10.52 15.96
C GLY A 594 -16.87 11.60 16.03
N PRO A 595 -17.29 12.87 16.14
CA PRO A 595 -16.40 14.02 15.97
C PRO A 595 -15.23 14.08 16.95
N LEU A 596 -15.37 13.49 18.15
CA LEU A 596 -14.29 13.42 19.14
C LEU A 596 -13.17 12.44 18.78
N THR A 597 -13.38 11.60 17.75
CA THR A 597 -12.31 10.76 17.17
C THR A 597 -11.51 11.49 16.10
N SER A 598 -12.02 12.63 15.61
CA SER A 598 -11.31 13.46 14.64
C SER A 598 -10.22 14.26 15.33
N SER A 599 -9.10 14.45 14.64
CA SER A 599 -8.07 15.37 15.10
C SER A 599 -8.46 16.78 14.70
N ILE A 600 -8.87 17.58 15.68
CA ILE A 600 -9.20 19.01 15.50
C ILE A 600 -8.05 19.75 14.77
N GLY A 601 -6.80 19.32 14.96
CA GLY A 601 -5.61 19.97 14.42
C GLY A 601 -5.06 19.43 13.10
N LEU A 602 -5.64 18.38 12.48
CA LEU A 602 -5.21 17.88 11.17
C LEU A 602 -6.23 16.88 10.62
N GLU A 603 -6.65 17.01 9.36
CA GLU A 603 -7.59 16.05 8.74
C GLU A 603 -7.07 15.52 7.40
N VAL A 604 -6.60 16.43 6.54
CA VAL A 604 -6.06 16.10 5.23
C VAL A 604 -4.70 16.77 5.09
N VAL A 605 -3.77 16.07 4.44
CA VAL A 605 -2.46 16.60 4.10
C VAL A 605 -2.29 16.71 2.60
N ALA A 606 -1.45 17.65 2.18
CA ALA A 606 -0.94 17.67 0.83
C ALA A 606 0.54 17.99 0.82
N PHE A 607 1.32 17.26 0.04
CA PHE A 607 2.73 17.54 -0.17
C PHE A 607 2.91 18.09 -1.58
N ILE A 608 3.48 19.27 -1.69
CA ILE A 608 3.64 19.97 -2.96
C ILE A 608 5.08 20.46 -3.14
N ASN A 609 5.45 20.68 -4.41
CA ASN A 609 6.72 21.23 -4.81
C ASN A 609 6.57 22.72 -5.12
N THR A 610 7.35 23.56 -4.45
CA THR A 610 7.56 24.95 -4.91
C THR A 610 8.68 25.00 -5.94
N LYS A 611 8.92 26.18 -6.53
CA LYS A 611 10.06 26.42 -7.43
C LYS A 611 11.44 26.20 -6.78
N TYR A 612 11.50 26.11 -5.45
CA TYR A 612 12.73 25.83 -4.70
C TYR A 612 12.98 24.33 -4.51
N ALA A 613 11.99 23.47 -4.79
CA ALA A 613 12.16 22.03 -4.76
C ALA A 613 12.94 21.53 -5.97
N ASN A 614 13.72 20.47 -5.77
CA ASN A 614 14.36 19.77 -6.88
C ASN A 614 13.32 18.96 -7.65
N ALA A 615 13.01 19.37 -8.89
CA ALA A 615 11.99 18.73 -9.72
C ALA A 615 12.38 17.34 -10.24
N THR A 616 13.64 16.90 -10.12
CA THR A 616 14.07 15.58 -10.59
C THR A 616 13.73 14.44 -9.64
N GLU A 617 13.36 14.76 -8.40
CA GLU A 617 13.08 13.80 -7.33
C GLU A 617 11.69 14.07 -6.75
N ASP A 618 11.02 13.02 -6.27
CA ASP A 618 9.77 13.18 -5.52
C ASP A 618 10.08 13.63 -4.09
N TRP A 619 10.48 14.91 -3.96
CA TRP A 619 10.97 15.51 -2.72
C TRP A 619 10.29 16.85 -2.44
N PRO A 620 9.02 16.83 -1.98
CA PRO A 620 8.24 18.03 -1.66
C PRO A 620 8.89 18.87 -0.57
N ASP A 621 8.77 20.19 -0.68
CA ASP A 621 9.27 21.19 0.29
C ASP A 621 8.17 21.87 1.11
N ILE A 622 6.91 21.73 0.71
CA ILE A 622 5.75 22.20 1.48
C ILE A 622 4.82 21.03 1.79
N GLU A 623 4.38 20.97 3.04
CA GLU A 623 3.22 20.20 3.49
C GLU A 623 2.10 21.16 3.87
N PHE A 624 0.94 21.01 3.24
CA PHE A 624 -0.30 21.60 3.72
C PHE A 624 -0.90 20.70 4.77
N MET A 625 -0.92 21.20 6.00
CA MET A 625 -1.76 20.64 7.05
C MET A 625 -3.13 21.32 6.97
N MET A 626 -4.12 20.63 6.39
CA MET A 626 -5.48 21.15 6.36
C MET A 626 -6.24 20.72 7.60
N THR A 627 -6.86 21.69 8.25
CA THR A 627 -7.64 21.52 9.47
C THR A 627 -9.06 21.98 9.25
N SER A 628 -10.04 21.15 9.60
CA SER A 628 -11.46 21.56 9.57
C SER A 628 -11.89 22.38 10.78
N ALA A 629 -10.94 22.77 11.63
CA ALA A 629 -11.03 23.86 12.59
C ALA A 629 -9.92 24.88 12.28
N SER A 630 -9.90 26.01 12.95
CA SER A 630 -8.72 26.89 12.99
C SER A 630 -8.70 27.69 14.29
N VAL A 631 -7.81 28.67 14.39
CA VAL A 631 -7.64 29.57 15.54
C VAL A 631 -8.96 30.10 16.13
N PRO A 632 -9.94 30.57 15.34
CA PRO A 632 -11.21 31.05 15.90
C PRO A 632 -12.20 29.96 16.33
N SER A 633 -11.98 28.68 16.03
CA SER A 633 -12.99 27.62 16.16
C SER A 633 -13.31 27.20 17.61
N ASP A 634 -12.53 27.65 18.58
CA ASP A 634 -12.71 27.34 20.01
C ASP A 634 -12.92 28.59 20.88
N GLY A 635 -13.20 29.74 20.26
CA GLY A 635 -13.38 31.00 20.96
C GLY A 635 -12.12 31.56 21.60
N GLY A 636 -10.93 31.09 21.22
CA GLY A 636 -9.65 31.57 21.74
C GLY A 636 -9.24 30.92 23.05
N THR A 637 -9.75 29.72 23.33
CA THR A 637 -9.52 29.03 24.61
C THR A 637 -8.20 28.26 24.64
N GLN A 638 -8.01 27.33 23.71
CA GLN A 638 -6.85 26.42 23.65
C GLN A 638 -5.98 26.69 22.42
N VAL A 639 -6.57 26.87 21.23
CA VAL A 639 -5.82 27.03 19.98
C VAL A 639 -4.99 28.31 19.98
N LYS A 640 -5.54 29.41 20.53
CA LYS A 640 -4.80 30.67 20.77
C LYS A 640 -3.51 30.44 21.57
N LYS A 641 -3.59 29.66 22.65
CA LYS A 641 -2.44 29.33 23.51
C LYS A 641 -1.45 28.42 22.81
N ALA A 642 -1.93 27.43 22.06
CA ALA A 642 -1.07 26.56 21.25
C ALA A 642 -0.25 27.35 20.23
N HIS A 643 -0.85 28.39 19.63
CA HIS A 643 -0.18 29.27 18.68
C HIS A 643 0.63 30.40 19.35
N SER A 644 0.63 30.47 20.69
CA SER A 644 1.30 31.51 21.48
C SER A 644 0.90 32.95 21.09
N LEU A 645 -0.38 33.16 20.76
CA LEU A 645 -0.91 34.48 20.41
C LEU A 645 -1.25 35.31 21.64
N THR A 646 -1.04 36.63 21.55
CA THR A 646 -1.58 37.56 22.54
C THR A 646 -3.08 37.75 22.36
N ASP A 647 -3.75 38.23 23.41
CA ASP A 647 -5.19 38.48 23.39
C ASP A 647 -5.56 39.57 22.38
N GLU A 648 -4.74 40.63 22.31
CA GLU A 648 -4.93 41.75 21.38
C GLU A 648 -4.83 41.30 19.93
N PHE A 649 -3.81 40.48 19.61
CA PHE A 649 -3.62 39.96 18.26
C PHE A 649 -4.76 39.02 17.87
N TYR A 650 -5.19 38.15 18.79
CA TYR A 650 -6.30 37.24 18.56
C TYR A 650 -7.60 38.00 18.26
N GLU A 651 -7.95 38.98 19.10
CA GLU A 651 -9.19 39.74 18.94
C GLU A 651 -9.19 40.53 17.63
N GLU A 652 -8.07 41.19 17.30
CA GLU A 652 -7.96 41.98 16.07
C GLU A 652 -8.06 41.13 14.79
N MET A 653 -7.45 39.93 14.79
CA MET A 653 -7.37 39.08 13.60
C MET A 653 -8.56 38.13 13.45
N PHE A 654 -9.13 37.68 14.56
CA PHE A 654 -10.07 36.55 14.59
C PHE A 654 -11.36 36.83 15.37
N GLY A 655 -11.47 37.92 16.13
CA GLY A 655 -12.64 38.22 16.96
C GLY A 655 -13.97 38.21 16.18
N HIS A 656 -13.99 38.79 14.98
CA HIS A 656 -15.18 38.86 14.10
C HIS A 656 -15.62 37.51 13.50
N ILE A 657 -14.74 36.50 13.53
CA ILE A 657 -15.01 35.14 13.06
C ILE A 657 -14.89 34.08 14.17
N SER A 658 -14.79 34.53 15.42
CA SER A 658 -14.74 33.66 16.60
C SER A 658 -15.98 32.76 16.67
N ASN A 659 -15.76 31.46 16.92
CA ASN A 659 -16.78 30.40 16.93
C ASN A 659 -17.60 30.25 15.63
N LYS A 660 -17.11 30.76 14.48
CA LYS A 660 -17.72 30.52 13.17
C LYS A 660 -17.12 29.31 12.47
N ASP A 661 -17.86 28.80 11.47
CA ASP A 661 -17.40 27.73 10.61
C ASP A 661 -16.26 28.20 9.69
N VAL A 662 -15.09 27.61 9.91
CA VAL A 662 -13.85 27.90 9.19
C VAL A 662 -13.04 26.62 8.99
N PHE A 663 -12.15 26.65 8.01
CA PHE A 663 -11.03 25.71 7.91
C PHE A 663 -9.70 26.48 7.83
N GLY A 664 -8.62 25.82 8.22
CA GLY A 664 -7.26 26.32 8.11
C GLY A 664 -6.46 25.50 7.10
N ILE A 665 -5.55 26.16 6.38
CA ILE A 665 -4.47 25.49 5.66
C ILE A 665 -3.18 26.02 6.27
N PHE A 666 -2.34 25.17 6.84
CA PHE A 666 -1.04 25.59 7.36
C PHE A 666 0.05 25.14 6.38
N PRO A 667 0.63 26.05 5.58
CA PRO A 667 1.81 25.74 4.79
C PRO A 667 2.99 25.55 5.74
N MET A 668 3.40 24.29 5.92
CA MET A 668 4.57 23.89 6.68
C MET A 668 5.73 23.65 5.74
N MET A 669 6.88 24.24 6.07
CA MET A 669 8.11 23.97 5.36
C MET A 669 8.76 22.69 5.88
N LEU A 670 9.13 21.82 4.94
CA LEU A 670 9.70 20.51 5.24
C LEU A 670 11.23 20.49 5.27
N ARG A 671 11.87 21.49 4.67
CA ARG A 671 13.33 21.55 4.51
C ARG A 671 13.91 22.92 4.88
N PRO A 672 13.81 23.32 6.15
CA PRO A 672 14.39 24.58 6.60
C PRO A 672 15.90 24.59 6.37
N LYS A 673 16.44 25.72 5.90
CA LYS A 673 17.89 25.98 5.82
C LYS A 673 18.40 26.72 7.05
N SER A 674 17.55 27.48 7.73
CA SER A 674 17.88 28.11 9.00
C SER A 674 18.30 27.09 10.06
N ARG A 675 19.27 27.44 10.91
CA ARG A 675 19.79 26.59 11.99
C ARG A 675 19.87 27.33 13.31
N GLY A 676 19.24 26.74 14.33
CA GLY A 676 19.29 27.24 15.69
C GLY A 676 20.32 26.53 16.56
N PHE A 677 20.27 26.82 17.86
CA PHE A 677 21.04 26.12 18.88
C PHE A 677 20.39 26.22 20.27
N ILE A 678 20.83 25.32 21.15
CA ILE A 678 20.50 25.23 22.56
C ILE A 678 21.80 25.34 23.35
N LYS A 679 21.81 26.17 24.40
CA LYS A 679 22.92 26.26 25.35
C LYS A 679 22.43 26.33 26.79
N LEU A 680 23.29 25.95 27.74
CA LEU A 680 22.98 26.12 29.16
C LEU A 680 22.78 27.59 29.51
N ARG A 681 21.78 27.86 30.34
CA ARG A 681 21.64 29.16 31.03
C ARG A 681 22.60 29.24 32.22
N SER A 682 22.67 28.17 32.99
CA SER A 682 23.53 28.02 34.16
C SER A 682 23.81 26.53 34.40
N LYS A 683 24.55 26.22 35.49
CA LYS A 683 24.77 24.85 35.96
C LYS A 683 23.58 24.26 36.73
N ASN A 684 22.49 25.02 36.94
CA ASN A 684 21.30 24.54 37.62
C ASN A 684 20.46 23.68 36.66
N PRO A 685 20.31 22.36 36.92
CA PRO A 685 19.60 21.47 36.01
C PRO A 685 18.11 21.78 35.88
N LEU A 686 17.52 22.53 36.83
CA LEU A 686 16.10 22.91 36.83
C LEU A 686 15.82 24.21 36.07
N GLU A 687 16.86 24.93 35.65
CA GLU A 687 16.69 26.10 34.80
C GLU A 687 16.54 25.70 33.34
N TYR A 688 15.56 26.29 32.66
CA TYR A 688 15.39 26.04 31.23
C TYR A 688 16.61 26.52 30.43
N PRO A 689 17.07 25.71 29.45
CA PRO A 689 18.16 26.11 28.58
C PRO A 689 17.77 27.32 27.73
N ILE A 690 18.78 28.05 27.25
CA ILE A 690 18.58 29.10 26.26
C ILE A 690 18.43 28.42 24.90
N MET A 691 17.29 28.64 24.25
CA MET A 691 16.97 28.10 22.93
C MET A 691 16.82 29.24 21.93
N ILE A 692 17.64 29.22 20.89
CA ILE A 692 17.62 30.21 19.81
C ILE A 692 17.32 29.46 18.52
N HIS A 693 16.11 29.65 17.98
CA HIS A 693 15.63 28.92 16.81
C HIS A 693 16.24 29.42 15.49
N ASN A 694 16.51 30.73 15.40
CA ASN A 694 16.93 31.40 14.16
C ASN A 694 15.98 31.15 12.98
N TYR A 695 14.68 30.99 13.22
CA TYR A 695 13.71 30.84 12.13
C TYR A 695 13.81 31.98 11.13
N LEU A 696 13.70 31.63 9.84
CA LEU A 696 13.67 32.59 8.72
C LEU A 696 14.95 33.44 8.60
N THR A 697 16.07 33.00 9.17
CA THR A 697 17.36 33.67 8.98
C THR A 697 17.95 33.41 7.60
N HIS A 698 17.64 32.27 6.99
CA HIS A 698 17.96 32.01 5.59
C HIS A 698 16.87 32.60 4.66
N PRO A 699 17.22 33.34 3.59
CA PRO A 699 16.23 33.98 2.72
C PRO A 699 15.31 32.99 2.01
N ASP A 700 15.84 31.85 1.54
CA ASP A 700 15.02 30.83 0.84
C ASP A 700 13.87 30.29 1.68
N ASP A 701 14.02 30.22 3.01
CA ASP A 701 12.98 29.75 3.92
C ASP A 701 11.71 30.61 3.80
N VAL A 702 11.88 31.92 3.64
CA VAL A 702 10.77 32.86 3.43
C VAL A 702 10.14 32.63 2.06
N GLY A 703 10.97 32.48 1.03
CA GLY A 703 10.52 32.24 -0.34
C GLY A 703 9.66 30.99 -0.46
N VAL A 704 10.09 29.89 0.16
CA VAL A 704 9.35 28.62 0.18
C VAL A 704 7.99 28.79 0.85
N LEU A 705 7.92 29.41 2.04
CA LEU A 705 6.65 29.64 2.73
C LEU A 705 5.72 30.56 1.95
N ARG A 706 6.26 31.60 1.28
CA ARG A 706 5.46 32.51 0.45
C ARG A 706 4.81 31.79 -0.71
N GLU A 707 5.53 30.92 -1.42
CA GLU A 707 4.93 30.09 -2.48
C GLU A 707 3.90 29.11 -1.90
N GLY A 708 4.16 28.57 -0.71
CA GLY A 708 3.18 27.76 0.05
C GLY A 708 1.88 28.52 0.37
N VAL A 709 1.97 29.78 0.81
CA VAL A 709 0.80 30.64 1.08
C VAL A 709 0.02 30.92 -0.21
N LYS A 710 0.70 31.27 -1.30
CA LYS A 710 0.06 31.48 -2.61
C LYS A 710 -0.68 30.23 -3.08
N ALA A 711 -0.05 29.06 -2.95
CA ALA A 711 -0.67 27.79 -3.31
C ALA A 711 -1.87 27.46 -2.40
N ALA A 712 -1.80 27.74 -1.09
CA ALA A 712 -2.93 27.56 -0.19
C ALA A 712 -4.13 28.46 -0.53
N LEU A 713 -3.88 29.71 -0.93
CA LEU A 713 -4.93 30.60 -1.44
C LEU A 713 -5.54 30.07 -2.74
N ALA A 714 -4.72 29.55 -3.66
CA ALA A 714 -5.20 28.94 -4.89
C ALA A 714 -6.10 27.73 -4.66
N VAL A 715 -5.82 26.89 -3.64
CA VAL A 715 -6.70 25.77 -3.24
C VAL A 715 -8.11 26.26 -2.93
N ALA A 716 -8.25 27.36 -2.20
CA ALA A 716 -9.56 27.91 -1.83
C ALA A 716 -10.35 28.48 -3.02
N GLU A 717 -9.68 28.78 -4.13
CA GLU A 717 -10.29 29.27 -5.38
C GLU A 717 -10.77 28.15 -6.30
N THR A 718 -10.48 26.89 -5.99
CA THR A 718 -10.99 25.72 -6.73
C THR A 718 -12.51 25.63 -6.66
N LYS A 719 -13.14 24.98 -7.65
CA LYS A 719 -14.59 24.77 -7.68
C LYS A 719 -15.04 23.94 -6.49
N ALA A 720 -14.24 22.93 -6.11
CA ALA A 720 -14.51 22.10 -4.96
C ALA A 720 -14.69 22.93 -3.67
N MET A 721 -13.78 23.86 -3.40
CA MET A 721 -13.83 24.70 -2.19
C MET A 721 -14.84 25.83 -2.31
N LYS A 722 -14.99 26.45 -3.48
CA LYS A 722 -15.98 27.52 -3.71
C LYS A 722 -17.42 27.05 -3.51
N ARG A 723 -17.74 25.78 -3.79
CA ARG A 723 -19.06 25.19 -3.48
C ARG A 723 -19.39 25.21 -1.99
N LEU A 724 -18.39 25.26 -1.11
CA LEU A 724 -18.58 25.37 0.34
C LEU A 724 -18.69 26.83 0.81
N GLY A 725 -18.58 27.80 -0.11
CA GLY A 725 -18.49 29.21 0.24
C GLY A 725 -17.12 29.63 0.77
N ALA A 726 -16.04 28.90 0.43
CA ALA A 726 -14.70 29.18 0.92
C ALA A 726 -14.25 30.62 0.59
N ARG A 727 -13.90 31.39 1.62
CA ARG A 727 -13.40 32.78 1.51
C ARG A 727 -12.28 33.03 2.50
N PHE A 728 -11.13 33.49 2.00
CA PHE A 728 -9.99 33.84 2.84
C PHE A 728 -10.32 34.98 3.81
N ASN A 729 -9.88 34.85 5.07
CA ASN A 729 -9.94 35.94 6.04
C ASN A 729 -8.87 37.00 5.71
N ASN A 730 -9.23 37.95 4.87
CA ASN A 730 -8.33 38.99 4.35
C ASN A 730 -8.05 40.15 5.33
N LYS A 731 -8.25 39.96 6.64
CA LYS A 731 -7.92 40.97 7.65
C LYS A 731 -6.41 41.23 7.63
N PRO A 732 -5.93 42.47 7.41
CA PRO A 732 -4.50 42.74 7.35
C PRO A 732 -3.81 42.51 8.70
N ILE A 733 -2.67 41.81 8.70
CA ILE A 733 -1.81 41.66 9.89
C ILE A 733 -1.42 43.05 10.44
N PRO A 734 -1.52 43.30 11.76
CA PRO A 734 -1.38 44.65 12.33
C PRO A 734 -0.11 45.38 11.92
N ASN A 735 1.05 44.70 12.01
CA ASN A 735 2.36 45.27 11.69
C ASN A 735 2.67 45.34 10.18
N CYS A 736 1.80 44.79 9.32
CA CYS A 736 1.98 44.76 7.86
C CYS A 736 0.93 45.59 7.11
N LYS A 737 0.07 46.35 7.81
CA LYS A 737 -1.02 47.18 7.23
C LYS A 737 -0.56 48.22 6.20
N HIS A 738 0.70 48.66 6.29
CA HIS A 738 1.27 49.66 5.40
C HIS A 738 1.65 49.08 4.01
N LEU A 739 1.61 47.76 3.85
CA LEU A 739 1.92 47.06 2.60
C LEU A 739 0.62 46.70 1.87
N PRO A 740 0.57 46.78 0.53
CA PRO A 740 -0.59 46.35 -0.24
C PRO A 740 -0.85 44.84 -0.04
N LEU A 741 -2.12 44.46 0.16
CA LEU A 741 -2.49 43.05 0.31
C LEU A 741 -2.13 42.24 -0.93
N TYR A 742 -1.83 40.95 -0.73
CA TYR A 742 -1.52 39.97 -1.78
C TYR A 742 -0.23 40.23 -2.57
N THR A 743 0.65 41.13 -2.15
CA THR A 743 2.00 41.27 -2.72
C THR A 743 3.02 40.39 -2.00
N ASP A 744 4.17 40.16 -2.65
CA ASP A 744 5.25 39.37 -2.07
C ASP A 744 5.82 40.01 -0.81
N GLU A 745 5.92 41.35 -0.76
CA GLU A 745 6.38 42.11 0.40
C GLU A 745 5.43 41.94 1.59
N TYR A 746 4.11 41.97 1.33
CA TYR A 746 3.11 41.75 2.37
C TYR A 746 3.22 40.34 2.95
N TRP A 747 3.38 39.31 2.10
CA TRP A 747 3.53 37.93 2.58
C TRP A 747 4.84 37.71 3.33
N ASP A 748 5.94 38.31 2.90
CA ASP A 748 7.21 38.23 3.62
C ASP A 748 7.12 38.86 5.03
N CYS A 749 6.39 39.97 5.16
CA CYS A 749 6.05 40.58 6.44
C CYS A 749 5.13 39.67 7.26
N TYR A 750 4.05 39.17 6.66
CA TYR A 750 3.07 38.28 7.30
C TYR A 750 3.78 37.07 7.92
N ILE A 751 4.60 36.37 7.12
CA ILE A 751 5.32 35.16 7.53
C ILE A 751 6.19 35.46 8.76
N ARG A 752 6.89 36.60 8.80
CA ARG A 752 7.70 37.00 9.95
C ARG A 752 6.90 37.31 11.21
N GLN A 753 5.71 37.88 11.05
CA GLN A 753 4.85 38.22 12.17
C GLN A 753 4.10 37.00 12.72
N TYR A 754 3.78 36.02 11.87
CA TYR A 754 2.95 34.88 12.25
C TYR A 754 3.48 33.53 11.74
N THR A 755 4.71 33.21 12.14
CA THR A 755 5.28 31.86 12.03
C THR A 755 5.10 31.10 13.33
N MET A 756 4.82 29.80 13.23
CA MET A 756 4.75 28.91 14.39
C MET A 756 5.58 27.64 14.20
N THR A 757 6.02 27.09 15.32
CA THR A 757 6.55 25.72 15.41
C THR A 757 5.43 24.71 15.25
N ILE A 758 5.74 23.56 14.64
CA ILE A 758 4.87 22.37 14.64
C ILE A 758 5.41 21.31 15.62
N TYR A 759 6.30 21.74 16.52
CA TYR A 759 6.92 20.94 17.57
C TYR A 759 7.74 19.75 17.04
N HIS A 760 8.38 19.92 15.88
CA HIS A 760 9.26 18.95 15.23
C HIS A 760 10.75 19.24 15.51
N LEU A 761 11.05 19.74 16.72
CA LEU A 761 12.40 20.05 17.17
C LEU A 761 13.29 18.80 17.11
N SER A 762 14.45 18.92 16.46
CA SER A 762 15.34 17.80 16.15
C SER A 762 16.80 18.23 16.00
N CYS A 763 17.68 17.25 15.77
CA CYS A 763 19.05 17.42 15.23
C CYS A 763 20.13 18.00 16.16
N THR A 764 19.82 18.21 17.44
CA THR A 764 20.69 18.86 18.43
C THR A 764 21.85 18.02 18.98
N ALA A 765 21.91 16.74 18.63
CA ALA A 765 22.99 15.82 18.95
C ALA A 765 23.28 14.93 17.73
N LYS A 766 23.48 15.57 16.57
CA LYS A 766 23.46 14.90 15.26
C LYS A 766 24.38 13.67 15.18
N MET A 767 23.88 12.65 14.50
CA MET A 767 24.65 11.49 14.07
C MET A 767 25.54 11.88 12.88
N GLY A 768 26.79 11.39 12.87
CA GLY A 768 27.70 11.62 11.75
C GLY A 768 28.96 10.76 11.83
N PRO A 769 29.74 10.69 10.74
CA PRO A 769 31.02 9.98 10.74
C PRO A 769 32.01 10.66 11.69
N SER A 770 33.04 9.92 12.14
CA SER A 770 34.08 10.45 13.03
C SER A 770 34.89 11.60 12.42
N SER A 771 34.85 11.76 11.10
CA SER A 771 35.46 12.87 10.36
C SER A 771 34.65 14.18 10.43
N ASP A 772 33.40 14.14 10.89
CA ASP A 772 32.55 15.32 11.06
C ASP A 772 32.74 15.88 12.47
N PRO A 773 33.43 17.03 12.66
CA PRO A 773 33.73 17.57 13.98
C PRO A 773 32.48 18.02 14.75
N MET A 774 31.33 18.13 14.08
CA MET A 774 30.06 18.51 14.68
C MET A 774 29.18 17.29 15.00
N ALA A 775 29.63 16.06 14.69
CA ALA A 775 28.91 14.85 15.05
C ALA A 775 29.00 14.60 16.56
N VAL A 776 27.87 14.23 17.16
CA VAL A 776 27.78 13.92 18.61
C VAL A 776 27.69 12.42 18.83
N VAL A 777 27.01 11.70 17.93
CA VAL A 777 26.91 10.25 17.99
C VAL A 777 27.40 9.57 16.71
N ASP A 778 27.89 8.34 16.85
CA ASP A 778 28.30 7.48 15.74
C ASP A 778 27.11 6.76 15.07
N SER A 779 27.39 5.93 14.06
CA SER A 779 26.37 5.12 13.35
C SER A 779 25.70 4.06 14.22
N GLU A 780 26.24 3.80 15.41
CA GLU A 780 25.63 2.93 16.42
C GLU A 780 24.92 3.74 17.53
N LEU A 781 24.75 5.06 17.33
CA LEU A 781 24.11 5.99 18.26
C LEU A 781 24.88 6.20 19.57
N ARG A 782 26.16 5.85 19.61
CA ARG A 782 27.04 6.01 20.78
C ARG A 782 27.62 7.40 20.79
N VAL A 783 27.66 8.02 21.97
CA VAL A 783 28.22 9.36 22.14
C VAL A 783 29.74 9.29 21.95
N TYR A 784 30.27 10.12 21.06
CA TYR A 784 31.71 10.17 20.83
C TYR A 784 32.46 10.51 22.12
N GLY A 785 33.57 9.81 22.33
CA GLY A 785 34.45 10.03 23.48
C GLY A 785 33.95 9.52 24.82
N ILE A 786 32.70 9.01 24.92
CA ILE A 786 32.12 8.49 26.17
C ILE A 786 31.63 7.06 25.98
N GLU A 787 32.26 6.11 26.66
CA GLU A 787 31.84 4.72 26.65
C GLU A 787 30.55 4.49 27.46
N GLY A 788 29.72 3.55 26.99
CA GLY A 788 28.50 3.15 27.70
C GLY A 788 27.42 4.23 27.72
N LEU A 789 27.43 5.17 26.77
CA LEU A 789 26.41 6.21 26.61
C LEU A 789 25.89 6.26 25.17
N ARG A 790 24.56 6.22 25.01
CA ARG A 790 23.88 6.45 23.72
C ARG A 790 22.85 7.56 23.80
N VAL A 791 22.54 8.16 22.65
CA VAL A 791 21.36 9.02 22.48
C VAL A 791 20.43 8.38 21.45
N ILE A 792 19.17 8.18 21.80
CA ILE A 792 18.17 7.50 20.96
C ILE A 792 16.87 8.31 21.02
N ASP A 793 16.84 9.43 20.28
CA ASP A 793 15.67 10.30 20.12
C ASP A 793 15.86 11.22 18.90
N ALA A 794 14.97 12.20 18.70
CA ALA A 794 15.01 13.14 17.56
C ALA A 794 16.30 13.99 17.48
N SER A 795 17.06 14.14 18.56
CA SER A 795 18.31 14.93 18.57
C SER A 795 19.37 14.35 17.63
N ILE A 796 19.36 13.04 17.38
CA ILE A 796 20.39 12.36 16.57
C ILE A 796 20.20 12.53 15.07
N MET A 797 19.05 13.03 14.63
CA MET A 797 18.79 13.25 13.21
C MET A 797 19.86 14.21 12.63
N PRO A 798 20.54 13.88 11.51
CA PRO A 798 21.46 14.82 10.88
C PRO A 798 20.74 16.05 10.29
N ALA A 799 19.57 15.79 9.72
CA ALA A 799 18.61 16.77 9.24
C ALA A 799 17.20 16.29 9.59
N VAL A 800 16.27 17.23 9.76
CA VAL A 800 14.86 16.92 9.98
C VAL A 800 14.31 16.15 8.77
N THR A 801 13.50 15.13 9.01
CA THR A 801 12.92 14.27 7.95
C THR A 801 11.74 14.95 7.26
N ASN A 802 11.41 14.54 6.04
CA ASN A 802 10.26 15.08 5.30
C ASN A 802 8.92 14.65 5.92
N GLY A 803 8.28 15.53 6.69
CA GLY A 803 6.94 15.33 7.30
C GLY A 803 6.98 15.22 8.84
N ASN A 804 5.87 14.78 9.45
CA ASN A 804 5.79 14.67 10.91
C ASN A 804 6.77 13.63 11.49
N ILE A 805 7.54 14.05 12.51
CA ILE A 805 8.71 13.28 12.97
C ILE A 805 8.41 12.14 13.97
N ASN A 806 7.15 11.94 14.36
CA ASN A 806 6.80 10.89 15.34
C ASN A 806 7.14 9.48 14.84
N ALA A 807 6.82 9.15 13.59
CA ALA A 807 7.15 7.85 13.01
C ALA A 807 8.68 7.65 12.86
N PRO A 808 9.45 8.63 12.33
CA PRO A 808 10.92 8.59 12.35
C PRO A 808 11.53 8.37 13.73
N VAL A 809 11.04 9.03 14.78
CA VAL A 809 11.55 8.85 16.16
C VAL A 809 11.30 7.43 16.67
N ILE A 810 10.13 6.86 16.40
CA ILE A 810 9.82 5.47 16.79
C ILE A 810 10.70 4.49 16.02
N MET A 811 10.95 4.74 14.73
CA MET A 811 11.88 3.94 13.92
C MET A 811 13.30 4.00 14.48
N ILE A 812 13.80 5.19 14.87
CA ILE A 812 15.10 5.36 15.54
C ILE A 812 15.14 4.54 16.84
N ALA A 813 14.07 4.55 17.63
CA ALA A 813 13.98 3.76 18.86
C ALA A 813 14.01 2.24 18.62
N GLU A 814 13.28 1.75 17.62
CA GLU A 814 13.31 0.33 17.22
C GLU A 814 14.71 -0.07 16.74
N LYS A 815 15.33 0.73 15.87
CA LYS A 815 16.69 0.47 15.39
C LYS A 815 17.71 0.53 16.54
N GLY A 816 17.58 1.51 17.44
CA GLY A 816 18.42 1.65 18.62
C GLY A 816 18.29 0.44 19.56
N SER A 817 17.08 -0.06 19.77
CA SER A 817 16.83 -1.29 20.53
C SER A 817 17.55 -2.50 19.94
N ASP A 818 17.54 -2.65 18.61
CA ASP A 818 18.30 -3.70 17.91
C ASP A 818 19.81 -3.56 18.13
N LEU A 819 20.37 -2.36 18.00
CA LEU A 819 21.78 -2.11 18.22
C LEU A 819 22.22 -2.42 19.67
N ILE A 820 21.39 -2.09 20.66
CA ILE A 820 21.63 -2.43 22.08
C ILE A 820 21.62 -3.95 22.26
N LYS A 821 20.64 -4.65 21.69
CA LYS A 821 20.56 -6.12 21.76
C LYS A 821 21.78 -6.76 21.11
N ASP A 822 22.21 -6.30 19.94
CA ASP A 822 23.38 -6.83 19.25
C ASP A 822 24.68 -6.60 20.04
N THR A 823 24.76 -5.49 20.78
CA THR A 823 25.93 -5.17 21.63
C THR A 823 25.99 -6.06 22.88
N TRP A 824 24.85 -6.28 23.55
CA TRP A 824 24.83 -6.87 24.90
C TRP A 824 24.27 -8.29 25.00
N ILE A 825 23.58 -8.78 23.97
CA ILE A 825 23.06 -10.16 23.93
C ILE A 825 24.04 -10.98 23.09
N PRO A 826 24.73 -11.97 23.69
CA PRO A 826 25.62 -12.84 22.93
C PRO A 826 24.86 -13.48 21.78
N LYS A 827 25.43 -13.44 20.56
CA LYS A 827 24.95 -14.25 19.44
C LYS A 827 25.07 -15.72 19.85
N THR A 828 24.02 -16.28 20.46
CA THR A 828 24.00 -17.72 20.72
C THR A 828 24.18 -18.42 19.37
N ASN A 829 25.11 -19.36 19.29
CA ASN A 829 25.33 -20.26 18.13
C ASN A 829 24.10 -21.14 17.80
N LYS A 830 22.88 -20.72 18.15
CA LYS A 830 21.61 -21.39 17.84
C LYS A 830 21.17 -21.21 16.38
N ARG A 831 21.93 -20.50 15.54
CA ARG A 831 21.77 -20.56 14.07
C ARG A 831 22.51 -21.73 13.39
N SER A 832 23.43 -22.43 14.06
CA SER A 832 24.06 -23.64 13.47
C SER A 832 23.37 -24.98 13.82
N ARG A 833 22.39 -25.00 14.74
CA ARG A 833 21.65 -26.23 15.12
C ARG A 833 20.26 -26.39 14.50
N ARG A 834 19.77 -25.42 13.73
CA ARG A 834 18.56 -25.59 12.90
C ARG A 834 18.86 -26.18 11.51
N SER A 835 20.11 -26.22 11.06
CA SER A 835 20.50 -26.87 9.80
C SER A 835 20.84 -28.36 9.92
N LEU A 836 20.89 -28.93 11.13
CA LEU A 836 21.28 -30.34 11.36
C LEU A 836 20.15 -31.25 11.88
N LYS A 837 18.91 -30.75 11.97
CA LYS A 837 17.71 -31.57 12.25
C LYS A 837 16.86 -31.85 11.01
N CYS A 838 17.38 -31.54 9.81
CA CYS A 838 16.70 -31.83 8.55
C CYS A 838 17.10 -33.17 7.90
N SER A 839 17.90 -34.03 8.55
CA SER A 839 18.29 -35.34 8.00
C SER A 839 17.50 -36.54 8.54
N LYS A 840 16.54 -36.33 9.46
CA LYS A 840 15.68 -37.41 10.00
C LYS A 840 14.27 -37.45 9.39
N LEU A 841 13.75 -36.33 8.88
CA LEU A 841 12.45 -36.28 8.21
C LEU A 841 12.51 -36.83 6.77
N GLU A 842 13.64 -36.67 6.07
CA GLU A 842 13.87 -37.28 4.74
C GLU A 842 13.93 -38.82 4.77
N ARG A 843 14.32 -39.42 5.90
CA ARG A 843 14.26 -40.90 6.08
C ARG A 843 12.88 -41.44 6.43
N LEU A 844 11.94 -40.56 6.81
CA LEU A 844 10.54 -40.94 7.07
C LEU A 844 9.67 -40.89 5.81
N PHE A 845 10.05 -40.09 4.81
CA PHE A 845 9.34 -40.02 3.53
C PHE A 845 9.79 -41.05 2.48
N SER A 846 10.93 -41.73 2.67
CA SER A 846 11.39 -42.81 1.77
C SER A 846 10.95 -44.24 2.16
N LYS A 847 10.18 -44.41 3.25
CA LYS A 847 9.72 -45.73 3.71
C LYS A 847 8.23 -46.04 3.48
N THR A 848 7.47 -45.12 2.89
CA THR A 848 6.02 -45.29 2.66
C THR A 848 5.62 -45.54 1.21
N MET A 849 6.58 -45.77 0.29
CA MET A 849 6.29 -46.08 -1.12
C MET A 849 6.88 -47.41 -1.64
N ASN A 850 7.23 -48.36 -0.77
CA ASN A 850 7.46 -49.74 -1.18
C ASN A 850 6.40 -50.67 -0.59
N ALA A 851 5.25 -50.71 -1.26
CA ALA A 851 4.27 -51.78 -1.12
C ALA A 851 3.95 -52.39 -2.50
N LYS A 852 4.70 -53.47 -2.80
CA LYS A 852 4.37 -54.61 -3.68
C LYS A 852 4.44 -54.44 -5.21
N CYS A 853 5.59 -54.85 -5.76
CA CYS A 853 5.65 -55.74 -6.92
C CYS A 853 6.57 -56.92 -6.59
N SER A 854 5.99 -58.02 -6.11
CA SER A 854 6.55 -59.37 -6.22
C SER A 854 5.39 -60.36 -6.27
N VAL A 855 5.04 -60.80 -7.48
CA VAL A 855 4.32 -62.04 -7.71
C VAL A 855 5.22 -62.85 -8.64
N ASP A 856 5.93 -63.82 -8.06
CA ASP A 856 6.53 -64.93 -8.80
C ASP A 856 5.42 -65.92 -9.16
N ARG A 857 5.09 -65.99 -10.46
CA ARG A 857 4.89 -67.19 -11.30
C ARG A 857 4.16 -66.84 -12.59
#